data_AF-A0A8J4Q6E8-F1
#
_entry.id   AF-A0A8J4Q6E8-F1
#
_cell.length_a   1.000
_cell.length_b   1.000
_cell.length_c   1.000
_cell.angle_alpha   90.00
_cell.angle_beta   90.00
_cell.angle_gamma   90.00
#
_symmetry.space_group_name_H-M   'P 1'
#
loop_
_entity.id
_entity.type
_entity.pdbx_description
1 polymer ?
#
loop_
_entity_poly.entity_id
_entity_poly.type
_entity_poly.pdbx_seq_one_letter_code
_entity_poly.pdbx_strand_id
1 'polypeptide(L)'
;MENGETLIPWSKRKGGFTACTFVFAMAALENIGFVANMASLVMYFSAVMLLDNPTAANTLTNFMGSTFLLTLIGAYISDTYLSRLSTALFFGVLEVLALALVTIQAASKHLHPQQPCLESNCLKGGTAFMFYISLCMLALGSGGVRGALPALGGDQFDQKDPKEAKALASYFNRLLLCITIGAAIGVTGIVWVSTKKNWYWGFFISTVAAFVGFGLLAIGKPFYRIRAPGESPIVRITQVIVMAIKNQKLSLPENPGDLYEINDKATISNEEQIAHTNQFRFLDKAAIACPPGNVCTVTQVEEVKILIRMMPIVGSTILMNTCLAQLQTFSVIQGNFMDRQLGSILVPAPSIPIIPLVFMSILIPIYDLVFVPFARKITRHPSGITQLQRVGVGLVLSAISMTVAGFVEVKRKNQFHNDPLKPTSLFWLSFQYGIFGIADMFTSIGLLEFFYKEAPAGMRSLFTSLTGLSLSFGYFLSSVLVDVREEYRYMAMVKVSVLWIGILIGLVFGNWVDGFEEILSFNETAMSFLDSAHMEDFGASKAASASNVLMVGLTLIQGAGAKGAVCTDGTLPGYHWHRGYGSGANSWLIHLEGGAWCNNVRTCVYRKKSGRGSSAYMEKEIAFTGILSNKAEYNPDFYNWNRIKLRYCDGASFSGDSENQAAQLQFRGQRIWLAAMEEFMSKGMRSAKQALLSGCSAGGLASILHCDEFRGLFSGNTKVKCLSDAGMFLDVVDVSGGHTIRKVFGGVVGLQGLKNTLPSFCTNHLDPTSCFFPQNLVAKIQTPLFILNTAYDSWQIQSSLAPTSADPSGYWHDCRLNHTACSPAQIQFLQGFRNEMLNAINRFSLSKQNGLFINSCFAHCQSERQDTWFADNSPVIGNKAIALAVGDWYFDRTSVKAIDCPYPCDKSCHHLVFRQA
;
A
#
# COMPACT_ATOMS: atom_id res chain seq x y z
N MET A 1 43.32 20.00 -32.93
CA MET A 1 44.42 19.03 -32.86
C MET A 1 43.86 17.81 -32.14
N GLU A 2 43.11 16.98 -32.87
CA GLU A 2 43.65 15.78 -33.52
C GLU A 2 44.49 14.93 -32.56
N ASN A 3 43.84 13.91 -32.00
CA ASN A 3 44.34 12.54 -32.01
C ASN A 3 43.18 11.62 -31.65
N GLY A 4 42.51 11.14 -32.70
CA GLY A 4 41.62 9.99 -32.61
C GLY A 4 42.43 8.76 -32.26
N GLU A 5 42.30 8.29 -31.02
CA GLU A 5 42.68 6.92 -30.68
C GLU A 5 41.72 5.96 -31.36
N THR A 6 42.18 5.49 -32.52
CA THR A 6 41.73 4.28 -33.22
C THR A 6 41.22 3.20 -32.26
N LEU A 7 39.97 2.78 -32.47
CA LEU A 7 39.36 1.60 -31.87
C LEU A 7 40.29 0.39 -32.05
N ILE A 8 40.86 -0.08 -30.95
CA ILE A 8 41.72 -1.28 -30.92
C ILE A 8 40.90 -2.46 -31.46
N PRO A 9 41.36 -3.18 -32.51
CA PRO A 9 40.70 -4.40 -32.98
C PRO A 9 40.67 -5.41 -31.83
N TRP A 10 39.62 -6.23 -31.73
CA TRP A 10 39.49 -7.32 -30.74
C TRP A 10 40.81 -8.12 -30.63
N SER A 11 41.64 -7.81 -29.63
CA SER A 11 42.94 -8.45 -29.49
C SER A 11 42.71 -9.86 -28.92
N LYS A 12 43.14 -10.89 -29.64
CA LYS A 12 43.03 -12.31 -29.22
C LYS A 12 43.68 -12.62 -27.86
N ARG A 13 44.46 -11.71 -27.27
CA ARG A 13 45.15 -11.88 -25.98
C ARG A 13 44.39 -11.35 -24.75
N LYS A 14 43.29 -10.63 -24.92
CA LYS A 14 42.49 -10.06 -23.82
C LYS A 14 41.08 -10.67 -23.78
N GLY A 15 40.46 -10.71 -22.60
CA GLY A 15 39.10 -11.25 -22.39
C GLY A 15 39.05 -12.75 -22.08
N GLY A 16 37.85 -13.33 -22.19
CA GLY A 16 37.58 -14.71 -21.82
C GLY A 16 37.70 -15.01 -20.32
N PHE A 17 37.67 -16.30 -19.96
CA PHE A 17 37.63 -16.75 -18.56
C PHE A 17 38.85 -16.36 -17.72
N THR A 18 40.01 -16.13 -18.34
CA THR A 18 41.21 -15.65 -17.64
C THR A 18 40.98 -14.27 -17.04
N ALA A 19 40.34 -13.36 -17.80
CA ALA A 19 39.94 -12.06 -17.29
C ALA A 19 38.82 -12.18 -16.25
N CYS A 20 37.83 -13.04 -16.50
CA CYS A 20 36.73 -13.27 -15.55
C CYS A 20 37.18 -13.85 -14.20
N THR A 21 38.36 -14.48 -14.10
CA THR A 21 38.85 -15.05 -12.83
C THR A 21 39.00 -13.98 -11.74
N PHE A 22 39.44 -12.78 -12.11
CA PHE A 22 39.51 -11.64 -11.19
C PHE A 22 38.13 -11.13 -10.76
N VAL A 23 37.17 -11.11 -11.69
CA VAL A 23 35.76 -10.77 -11.42
C VAL A 23 35.13 -11.80 -10.47
N PHE A 24 35.40 -13.09 -10.67
CA PHE A 24 34.92 -14.17 -9.81
C PHE A 24 35.50 -14.09 -8.40
N ALA A 25 36.80 -13.81 -8.27
CA ALA A 25 37.46 -13.65 -6.98
C ALA A 25 36.88 -12.44 -6.22
N MET A 26 36.71 -11.31 -6.91
CA MET A 26 36.04 -10.12 -6.35
C MET A 26 34.61 -10.43 -5.91
N ALA A 27 33.81 -11.05 -6.78
CA ALA A 27 32.43 -11.40 -6.47
C ALA A 27 32.31 -12.35 -5.28
N ALA A 28 33.20 -13.33 -5.14
CA ALA A 28 33.25 -14.20 -3.97
C ALA A 28 33.62 -13.41 -2.70
N LEU A 29 34.69 -12.62 -2.74
CA LEU A 29 35.23 -11.91 -1.57
C LEU A 29 34.29 -10.82 -1.04
N GLU A 30 33.63 -10.06 -1.92
CA GLU A 30 32.64 -9.05 -1.51
C GLU A 30 31.39 -9.73 -0.91
N ASN A 31 30.90 -10.82 -1.50
CA ASN A 31 29.70 -11.49 -1.00
C ASN A 31 29.91 -12.25 0.32
N ILE A 32 31.16 -12.56 0.70
CA ILE A 32 31.50 -13.04 2.06
C ILE A 32 31.02 -12.02 3.10
N GLY A 33 31.37 -10.74 2.92
CA GLY A 33 31.01 -9.69 3.87
C GLY A 33 29.57 -9.21 3.69
N PHE A 34 29.16 -8.97 2.44
CA PHE A 34 27.85 -8.41 2.13
C PHE A 34 26.70 -9.29 2.62
N VAL A 35 26.70 -10.58 2.30
CA VAL A 35 25.61 -11.49 2.68
C VAL A 35 25.62 -11.77 4.19
N ALA A 36 26.80 -11.86 4.81
CA ALA A 36 26.92 -12.00 6.26
C ALA A 36 26.33 -10.78 7.00
N ASN A 37 26.64 -9.58 6.54
CA ASN A 37 26.10 -8.33 7.08
C ASN A 37 24.58 -8.26 6.83
N MET A 38 24.13 -8.55 5.61
CA MET A 38 22.70 -8.60 5.27
C MET A 38 21.92 -9.53 6.20
N ALA A 39 22.45 -10.71 6.52
CA ALA A 39 21.78 -11.67 7.40
C ALA A 39 21.79 -11.28 8.89
N SER A 40 22.82 -10.56 9.35
CA SER A 40 23.08 -10.33 10.78
C SER A 40 22.86 -8.90 11.28
N LEU A 41 22.78 -7.91 10.40
CA LEU A 41 22.63 -6.50 10.78
C LEU A 41 21.34 -6.21 11.56
N VAL A 42 20.24 -6.91 11.29
CA VAL A 42 19.00 -6.77 12.08
C VAL A 42 19.23 -7.05 13.57
N MET A 43 20.11 -8.01 13.87
CA MET A 43 20.49 -8.35 15.25
C MET A 43 21.50 -7.34 15.83
N TYR A 44 22.37 -6.77 15.00
CA TYR A 44 23.25 -5.67 15.45
C TYR A 44 22.43 -4.42 15.81
N PHE A 45 21.44 -4.09 14.99
CA PHE A 45 20.52 -2.98 15.19
C PHE A 45 19.70 -3.13 16.48
N SER A 46 19.14 -4.31 16.74
CA SER A 46 18.36 -4.53 17.95
C SER A 46 19.20 -4.74 19.21
N ALA A 47 20.26 -5.55 19.14
CA ALA A 47 21.00 -5.96 20.33
C ALA A 47 22.14 -5.01 20.74
N VAL A 48 22.74 -4.26 19.80
CA VAL A 48 23.86 -3.35 20.08
C VAL A 48 23.43 -1.90 20.00
N MET A 49 22.70 -1.54 18.94
CA MET A 49 22.18 -0.18 18.74
C MET A 49 20.86 0.09 19.49
N LEU A 50 20.31 -0.92 20.17
CA LEU A 50 19.12 -0.82 21.02
C LEU A 50 17.87 -0.28 20.29
N LEU A 51 17.73 -0.61 19.00
CA LEU A 51 16.50 -0.34 18.24
C LEU A 51 15.45 -1.42 18.57
N ASP A 52 14.16 -1.05 18.58
CA ASP A 52 13.07 -2.03 18.67
C ASP A 52 13.02 -2.93 17.43
N ASN A 53 12.42 -4.13 17.55
CA ASN A 53 12.45 -5.13 16.48
C ASN A 53 11.81 -4.64 15.16
N PRO A 54 10.64 -3.96 15.16
CA PRO A 54 10.11 -3.34 13.96
C PRO A 54 11.06 -2.30 13.33
N THR A 55 11.58 -1.35 14.11
CA THR A 55 12.53 -0.34 13.61
C THR A 55 13.82 -0.95 13.08
N ALA A 56 14.35 -1.98 13.74
CA ALA A 56 15.52 -2.72 13.27
C ALA A 56 15.26 -3.44 11.94
N ALA A 57 14.09 -4.07 11.79
CA ALA A 57 13.68 -4.71 10.54
C ALA A 57 13.55 -3.68 9.41
N ASN A 58 12.86 -2.57 9.66
CA ASN A 58 12.68 -1.48 8.70
C ASN A 58 13.99 -0.80 8.31
N THR A 59 14.91 -0.60 9.25
CA THR A 59 16.23 -0.03 8.98
C THR A 59 17.02 -0.94 8.04
N LEU A 60 16.98 -2.26 8.27
CA LEU A 60 17.64 -3.22 7.39
C LEU A 60 16.99 -3.26 6.01
N THR A 61 15.66 -3.36 5.91
CA THR A 61 14.96 -3.42 4.62
C THR A 61 15.12 -2.12 3.83
N ASN A 62 15.11 -0.96 4.49
CA ASN A 62 15.35 0.33 3.82
C ASN A 62 16.80 0.47 3.35
N PHE A 63 17.79 0.00 4.13
CA PHE A 63 19.19 -0.06 3.72
C PHE A 63 19.37 -0.97 2.49
N MET A 64 18.82 -2.19 2.53
CA MET A 64 18.90 -3.14 1.42
C MET A 64 18.16 -2.63 0.18
N GLY A 65 16.95 -2.11 0.36
CA GLY A 65 16.16 -1.49 -0.72
C GLY A 65 16.92 -0.36 -1.40
N SER A 66 17.48 0.56 -0.61
CA SER A 66 18.30 1.67 -1.12
C SER A 66 19.55 1.18 -1.84
N THR A 67 20.26 0.18 -1.29
CA THR A 67 21.45 -0.41 -1.93
C THR A 67 21.12 -0.95 -3.32
N PHE A 68 20.01 -1.68 -3.45
CA PHE A 68 19.58 -2.23 -4.73
C PHE A 68 19.04 -1.16 -5.69
N LEU A 69 18.41 -0.10 -5.20
CA LEU A 69 18.00 1.05 -6.03
C LEU A 69 19.22 1.77 -6.62
N LEU A 70 20.26 1.96 -5.81
CA LEU A 70 21.51 2.64 -6.19
C LEU A 70 22.31 1.85 -7.24
N THR A 71 21.98 0.58 -7.51
CA THR A 71 22.54 -0.17 -8.64
C THR A 71 22.19 0.44 -10.00
N LEU A 72 21.05 1.12 -10.12
CA LEU A 72 20.69 1.87 -11.33
C LEU A 72 21.62 3.08 -11.52
N ILE A 73 21.99 3.75 -10.43
CA ILE A 73 22.92 4.89 -10.46
C ILE A 73 24.32 4.39 -10.85
N GLY A 74 24.78 3.29 -10.26
CA GLY A 74 26.04 2.64 -10.64
C GLY A 74 26.08 2.27 -12.12
N ALA A 75 25.02 1.62 -12.61
CA ALA A 75 24.87 1.26 -14.01
C ALA A 75 24.87 2.49 -14.92
N TYR A 76 24.09 3.51 -14.58
CA TYR A 76 24.01 4.77 -15.32
C TYR A 76 25.38 5.45 -15.46
N ILE A 77 26.12 5.57 -14.36
CA ILE A 77 27.46 6.16 -14.35
C ILE A 77 28.43 5.32 -15.20
N SER A 78 28.33 3.99 -15.12
CA SER A 78 29.18 3.06 -15.88
C SER A 78 28.89 3.02 -17.39
N ASP A 79 27.67 3.36 -17.80
CA ASP A 79 27.30 3.41 -19.21
C ASP A 79 27.55 4.81 -19.81
N THR A 80 27.52 5.89 -19.00
CA THR A 80 27.56 7.29 -19.47
C THR A 80 28.90 8.02 -19.26
N TYR A 81 29.52 7.90 -18.08
CA TYR A 81 30.61 8.81 -17.67
C TYR A 81 31.93 8.10 -17.41
N LEU A 82 31.91 6.91 -16.81
CA LEU A 82 33.10 6.17 -16.39
C LEU A 82 33.09 4.77 -17.00
N SER A 83 34.27 4.19 -17.24
CA SER A 83 34.34 2.77 -17.63
C SER A 83 33.79 1.87 -16.52
N ARG A 84 33.22 0.71 -16.87
CA ARG A 84 32.67 -0.26 -15.90
C ARG A 84 33.67 -0.66 -14.80
N LEU A 85 34.95 -0.80 -15.16
CA LEU A 85 36.03 -1.06 -14.19
C LEU A 85 36.27 0.15 -13.26
N SER A 86 36.32 1.37 -13.82
CA SER A 86 36.51 2.60 -13.04
C SER A 86 35.35 2.84 -12.07
N THR A 87 34.11 2.60 -12.51
CA THR A 87 32.92 2.70 -11.66
C THR A 87 32.99 1.71 -10.50
N ALA A 88 33.30 0.44 -10.77
CA ALA A 88 33.41 -0.58 -9.73
C ALA A 88 34.51 -0.25 -8.70
N LEU A 89 35.66 0.28 -9.14
CA LEU A 89 36.74 0.66 -8.22
C LEU A 89 36.41 1.93 -7.40
N PHE A 90 35.81 2.94 -8.02
CA PHE A 90 35.41 4.18 -7.35
C PHE A 90 34.39 3.91 -6.24
N PHE A 91 33.30 3.20 -6.57
CA PHE A 91 32.30 2.82 -5.59
C PHE A 91 32.83 1.78 -4.57
N GLY A 92 33.79 0.94 -4.97
CA GLY A 92 34.47 0.02 -4.06
C GLY A 92 35.28 0.71 -2.98
N VAL A 93 35.93 1.84 -3.27
CA VAL A 93 36.60 2.65 -2.23
C VAL A 93 35.57 3.16 -1.22
N LEU A 94 34.42 3.65 -1.68
CA LEU A 94 33.33 4.09 -0.81
C LEU A 94 32.80 2.95 0.07
N GLU A 95 32.67 1.75 -0.49
CA GLU A 95 32.24 0.55 0.24
C GLU A 95 33.23 0.17 1.35
N VAL A 96 34.53 0.12 1.05
CA VAL A 96 35.58 -0.20 2.02
C VAL A 96 35.64 0.86 3.14
N LEU A 97 35.53 2.14 2.79
CA LEU A 97 35.47 3.22 3.79
C LEU A 97 34.24 3.08 4.70
N ALA A 98 33.08 2.74 4.13
CA ALA A 98 31.87 2.55 4.90
C ALA A 98 31.97 1.35 5.86
N LEU A 99 32.50 0.21 5.40
CA LEU A 99 32.76 -0.96 6.26
C LEU A 99 33.77 -0.65 7.36
N ALA A 100 34.79 0.17 7.08
CA ALA A 100 35.73 0.64 8.09
C ALA A 100 35.02 1.51 9.15
N LEU A 101 34.13 2.43 8.75
CA LEU A 101 33.34 3.24 9.68
C LEU A 101 32.44 2.37 10.56
N VAL A 102 31.72 1.39 9.99
CA VAL A 102 30.90 0.45 10.76
C VAL A 102 31.75 -0.37 11.73
N THR A 103 32.96 -0.78 11.32
CA THR A 103 33.91 -1.50 12.18
C THR A 103 34.38 -0.64 13.35
N ILE A 104 34.73 0.63 13.11
CA ILE A 104 35.15 1.58 14.14
C ILE A 104 34.00 1.83 15.13
N GLN A 105 32.78 2.00 14.61
CA GLN A 105 31.60 2.21 15.43
C GLN A 105 31.32 0.99 16.33
N ALA A 106 31.41 -0.23 15.80
CA ALA A 106 31.23 -1.45 16.57
C ALA A 106 32.37 -1.72 17.59
N ALA A 107 33.56 -1.16 17.38
CA ALA A 107 34.70 -1.33 18.29
C ALA A 107 34.67 -0.35 19.47
N SER A 108 34.15 0.87 19.26
CA SER A 108 34.18 1.93 20.26
C SER A 108 32.92 1.94 21.12
N LYS A 109 33.06 1.65 22.42
CA LYS A 109 31.95 1.74 23.39
C LYS A 109 31.38 3.15 23.54
N HIS A 110 32.16 4.20 23.22
CA HIS A 110 31.69 5.58 23.25
C HIS A 110 30.74 5.92 22.08
N LEU A 111 30.77 5.11 21.02
CA LEU A 111 29.91 5.26 19.84
C LEU A 111 28.70 4.29 19.90
N HIS A 112 28.40 3.76 21.08
CA HIS A 112 27.18 3.00 21.36
C HIS A 112 26.23 3.83 22.25
N PRO A 113 24.91 3.59 22.18
CA PRO A 113 23.96 4.21 23.11
C PRO A 113 24.27 3.86 24.58
N GLN A 114 24.06 4.79 25.51
CA GLN A 114 24.23 4.54 26.96
C GLN A 114 22.99 3.86 27.56
N GLN A 115 23.18 2.89 28.45
CA GLN A 115 22.11 2.25 29.24
C GLN A 115 21.91 2.96 30.60
N PRO A 116 20.68 3.06 31.14
CA PRO A 116 19.41 2.53 30.62
C PRO A 116 18.70 3.50 29.66
N CYS A 117 18.23 2.96 28.53
CA CYS A 117 17.39 3.70 27.62
C CYS A 117 15.91 3.48 28.00
N LEU A 118 15.31 4.46 28.70
CA LEU A 118 13.91 4.46 29.15
C LEU A 118 12.98 5.23 28.20
N GLU A 119 13.52 5.85 27.15
CA GLU A 119 12.78 6.58 26.12
C GLU A 119 12.69 5.79 24.80
N SER A 120 11.69 6.08 23.97
CA SER A 120 11.42 5.38 22.70
C SER A 120 12.50 5.54 21.61
N ASN A 121 13.51 6.41 21.79
CA ASN A 121 14.59 6.63 20.81
C ASN A 121 15.96 6.72 21.49
N CYS A 122 16.70 5.60 21.50
CA CYS A 122 18.01 5.47 22.15
C CYS A 122 19.18 6.07 21.36
N LEU A 123 18.99 6.31 20.06
CA LEU A 123 20.04 6.75 19.13
C LEU A 123 19.96 8.28 18.94
N LYS A 124 20.85 9.03 19.59
CA LYS A 124 20.88 10.51 19.54
C LYS A 124 22.29 11.05 19.24
N GLY A 125 22.36 12.26 18.71
CA GLY A 125 23.61 13.03 18.52
C GLY A 125 24.60 12.41 17.53
N GLY A 126 25.90 12.51 17.83
CA GLY A 126 26.99 12.08 16.94
C GLY A 126 27.00 10.57 16.64
N THR A 127 26.53 9.75 17.57
CA THR A 127 26.39 8.28 17.37
C THR A 127 25.36 7.95 16.29
N ALA A 128 24.23 8.68 16.26
CA ALA A 128 23.22 8.53 15.22
C ALA A 128 23.73 9.01 13.86
N PHE A 129 24.43 10.14 13.83
CA PHE A 129 25.05 10.65 12.61
C PHE A 129 26.02 9.62 12.00
N MET A 130 26.94 9.06 12.79
CA MET A 130 27.89 8.05 12.33
C MET A 130 27.22 6.76 11.85
N PHE A 131 26.15 6.33 12.55
CA PHE A 131 25.38 5.15 12.17
C PHE A 131 24.72 5.33 10.80
N TYR A 132 23.96 6.41 10.60
CA TYR A 132 23.25 6.62 9.33
C TYR A 132 24.19 6.96 8.17
N ILE A 133 25.24 7.76 8.39
CA ILE A 133 26.18 8.08 7.31
C ILE A 133 26.94 6.84 6.83
N SER A 134 27.35 5.96 7.75
CA SER A 134 28.06 4.73 7.38
C SER A 134 27.16 3.77 6.61
N LEU A 135 25.88 3.62 6.99
CA LEU A 135 24.91 2.82 6.23
C LEU A 135 24.60 3.42 4.85
N CYS A 136 24.42 4.73 4.74
CA CYS A 136 24.19 5.40 3.45
C CYS A 136 25.40 5.27 2.51
N MET A 137 26.62 5.44 3.04
CA MET A 137 27.85 5.24 2.26
C MET A 137 28.01 3.78 1.82
N LEU A 138 27.67 2.83 2.70
CA LEU A 138 27.73 1.41 2.40
C LEU A 138 26.73 1.03 1.29
N ALA A 139 25.52 1.59 1.33
CA ALA A 139 24.50 1.39 0.31
C ALA A 139 24.92 1.96 -1.04
N LEU A 140 25.52 3.16 -1.04
CA LEU A 140 26.04 3.81 -2.25
C LEU A 140 27.20 3.04 -2.87
N GLY A 141 28.17 2.62 -2.06
CA GLY A 141 29.32 1.83 -2.51
C GLY A 141 28.89 0.49 -3.08
N SER A 142 28.19 -0.32 -2.28
CA SER A 142 27.77 -1.67 -2.68
C SER A 142 26.81 -1.64 -3.88
N GLY A 143 25.88 -0.68 -3.91
CA GLY A 143 24.97 -0.48 -5.04
C GLY A 143 25.71 -0.11 -6.33
N GLY A 144 26.63 0.85 -6.24
CA GLY A 144 27.43 1.29 -7.39
C GLY A 144 28.26 0.18 -8.03
N VAL A 145 28.88 -0.67 -7.20
CA VAL A 145 29.68 -1.83 -7.66
C VAL A 145 28.80 -2.86 -8.37
N ARG A 146 27.64 -3.20 -7.78
CA ARG A 146 26.69 -4.17 -8.32
C ARG A 146 26.07 -3.74 -9.65
N GLY A 147 25.96 -2.43 -9.90
CA GLY A 147 25.50 -1.90 -11.19
C GLY A 147 26.48 -2.08 -12.35
N ALA A 148 27.78 -2.26 -12.08
CA ALA A 148 28.83 -2.32 -13.12
C ALA A 148 29.51 -3.70 -13.24
N LEU A 149 29.64 -4.46 -12.14
CA LEU A 149 30.46 -5.67 -12.07
C LEU A 149 29.98 -6.82 -12.97
N PRO A 150 28.68 -7.19 -13.02
CA PRO A 150 28.22 -8.29 -13.89
C PRO A 150 28.45 -7.98 -15.37
N ALA A 151 28.20 -6.73 -15.76
CA ALA A 151 28.38 -6.23 -17.12
C ALA A 151 29.87 -6.20 -17.53
N LEU A 152 30.77 -5.83 -16.60
CA LEU A 152 32.22 -5.90 -16.82
C LEU A 152 32.68 -7.31 -17.19
N GLY A 153 32.22 -8.34 -16.48
CA GLY A 153 32.59 -9.72 -16.82
C GLY A 153 31.87 -10.27 -18.05
N GLY A 154 30.64 -9.80 -18.34
CA GLY A 154 29.93 -10.14 -19.57
C GLY A 154 30.61 -9.62 -20.84
N ASP A 155 31.20 -8.43 -20.79
CA ASP A 155 31.96 -7.83 -21.89
C ASP A 155 33.24 -8.60 -22.29
N GLN A 156 33.63 -9.60 -21.49
CA GLN A 156 34.80 -10.40 -21.79
C GLN A 156 34.55 -11.42 -22.91
N PHE A 157 33.30 -11.58 -23.36
CA PHE A 157 32.88 -12.51 -24.40
C PHE A 157 32.21 -11.77 -25.57
N ASP A 158 32.58 -12.11 -26.80
CA ASP A 158 31.92 -11.63 -28.02
C ASP A 158 30.65 -12.45 -28.29
N GLN A 159 29.53 -11.78 -28.51
CA GLN A 159 28.26 -12.43 -28.84
C GLN A 159 28.18 -12.84 -30.32
N LYS A 160 29.02 -12.27 -31.19
CA LYS A 160 29.06 -12.58 -32.62
C LYS A 160 29.77 -13.91 -32.91
N ASP A 161 30.60 -14.39 -31.99
CA ASP A 161 31.21 -15.72 -32.07
C ASP A 161 30.30 -16.77 -31.39
N PRO A 162 29.79 -17.79 -32.11
CA PRO A 162 28.96 -18.86 -31.54
C PRO A 162 29.62 -19.64 -30.39
N LYS A 163 30.96 -19.67 -30.31
CA LYS A 163 31.69 -20.30 -29.20
C LYS A 163 31.71 -19.41 -27.97
N GLU A 164 31.97 -18.11 -28.13
CA GLU A 164 31.99 -17.14 -27.02
C GLU A 164 30.56 -16.84 -26.51
N ALA A 165 29.54 -16.85 -27.37
CA ALA A 165 28.13 -16.71 -26.98
C ALA A 165 27.64 -17.85 -26.06
N LYS A 166 28.10 -19.10 -26.29
CA LYS A 166 27.84 -20.23 -25.37
C LYS A 166 28.61 -20.08 -24.07
N ALA A 167 29.83 -19.54 -24.12
CA ALA A 167 30.66 -19.29 -22.95
C ALA A 167 30.08 -18.20 -22.03
N LEU A 168 29.37 -17.22 -22.60
CA LEU A 168 28.68 -16.16 -21.84
C LEU A 168 27.62 -16.71 -20.87
N ALA A 169 26.81 -17.69 -21.29
CA ALA A 169 25.86 -18.35 -20.39
C ALA A 169 26.58 -19.08 -19.25
N SER A 170 27.71 -19.75 -19.57
CA SER A 170 28.55 -20.41 -18.56
C SER A 170 29.23 -19.42 -17.61
N TYR A 171 29.51 -18.18 -18.05
CA TYR A 171 30.03 -17.12 -17.20
C TYR A 171 29.04 -16.74 -16.09
N PHE A 172 27.75 -16.52 -16.42
CA PHE A 172 26.75 -16.15 -15.42
C PHE A 172 26.54 -17.27 -14.38
N ASN A 173 26.56 -18.54 -14.81
CA ASN A 173 26.45 -19.67 -13.89
C ASN A 173 27.67 -19.78 -12.95
N ARG A 174 28.89 -19.53 -13.47
CA ARG A 174 30.11 -19.50 -12.64
C ARG A 174 30.16 -18.29 -11.71
N LEU A 175 29.74 -17.12 -12.18
CA LEU A 175 29.65 -15.91 -11.37
C LEU A 175 28.71 -16.14 -10.18
N LEU A 176 27.52 -16.70 -10.44
CA LEU A 176 26.56 -17.02 -9.39
C LEU A 176 27.13 -18.04 -8.41
N LEU A 177 27.79 -19.10 -8.89
CA LEU A 177 28.45 -20.08 -8.02
C LEU A 177 29.49 -19.42 -7.09
N CYS A 178 30.32 -18.52 -7.60
CA CYS A 178 31.30 -17.79 -6.78
C CYS A 178 30.62 -16.89 -5.73
N ILE A 179 29.54 -16.20 -6.09
CA ILE A 179 28.71 -15.42 -5.16
C ILE A 179 28.15 -16.33 -4.07
N THR A 180 27.58 -17.48 -4.43
CA THR A 180 26.98 -18.44 -3.50
C THR A 180 28.01 -19.04 -2.54
N ILE A 181 29.22 -19.38 -3.02
CA ILE A 181 30.31 -19.89 -2.16
C ILE A 181 30.76 -18.80 -1.18
N GLY A 182 30.97 -17.58 -1.65
CA GLY A 182 31.32 -16.45 -0.79
C GLY A 182 30.25 -16.19 0.28
N ALA A 183 29.00 -16.12 -0.15
CA ALA A 183 27.83 -15.98 0.71
C ALA A 183 27.76 -17.08 1.78
N ALA A 184 28.01 -18.35 1.41
CA ALA A 184 27.98 -19.49 2.31
C ALA A 184 29.04 -19.35 3.42
N ILE A 185 30.28 -18.98 3.05
CA ILE A 185 31.36 -18.71 4.00
C ILE A 185 30.99 -17.55 4.93
N GLY A 186 30.37 -16.50 4.40
CA GLY A 186 29.91 -15.34 5.16
C GLY A 186 28.88 -15.70 6.23
N VAL A 187 27.77 -16.35 5.84
CA VAL A 187 26.67 -16.67 6.76
C VAL A 187 27.03 -17.72 7.80
N THR A 188 28.07 -18.53 7.59
CA THR A 188 28.58 -19.46 8.60
C THR A 188 29.70 -18.83 9.44
N GLY A 189 30.78 -18.41 8.81
CA GLY A 189 32.02 -18.00 9.49
C GLY A 189 31.89 -16.60 10.10
N ILE A 190 31.58 -15.59 9.29
CA ILE A 190 31.51 -14.20 9.75
C ILE A 190 30.37 -14.04 10.75
N VAL A 191 29.18 -14.58 10.48
CA VAL A 191 28.05 -14.52 11.42
C VAL A 191 28.40 -15.16 12.76
N TRP A 192 29.10 -16.31 12.78
CA TRP A 192 29.54 -16.93 14.02
C TRP A 192 30.51 -16.02 14.79
N VAL A 193 31.49 -15.41 14.11
CA VAL A 193 32.42 -14.45 14.73
C VAL A 193 31.68 -13.23 15.28
N SER A 194 30.78 -12.63 14.50
CA SER A 194 29.99 -11.45 14.89
C SER A 194 29.13 -11.70 16.12
N THR A 195 28.48 -12.87 16.18
CA THR A 195 27.49 -13.17 17.23
C THR A 195 28.07 -13.87 18.46
N LYS A 196 29.20 -14.59 18.35
CA LYS A 196 29.81 -15.33 19.47
C LYS A 196 31.05 -14.66 20.05
N LYS A 197 31.85 -13.98 19.23
CA LYS A 197 33.03 -13.26 19.73
C LYS A 197 32.69 -11.80 19.97
N ASN A 198 32.58 -11.01 18.91
CA ASN A 198 32.26 -9.59 18.95
C ASN A 198 31.95 -9.10 17.52
N TRP A 199 31.02 -8.15 17.41
CA TRP A 199 30.58 -7.59 16.13
C TRP A 199 31.69 -6.93 15.31
N TYR A 200 32.61 -6.21 15.96
CA TYR A 200 33.70 -5.53 15.25
C TYR A 200 34.63 -6.50 14.50
N TRP A 201 34.87 -7.71 15.01
CA TRP A 201 35.69 -8.71 14.32
C TRP A 201 35.04 -9.19 13.03
N GLY A 202 33.71 -9.33 13.03
CA GLY A 202 32.96 -9.69 11.82
C GLY A 202 33.07 -8.61 10.76
N PHE A 203 32.79 -7.35 11.12
CA PHE A 203 32.90 -6.22 10.19
C PHE A 203 34.33 -5.98 9.71
N PHE A 204 35.34 -6.20 10.56
CA PHE A 204 36.75 -6.11 10.18
C PHE A 204 37.12 -7.16 9.13
N ILE A 205 36.72 -8.41 9.30
CA ILE A 205 36.96 -9.48 8.32
C ILE A 205 36.27 -9.13 6.99
N SER A 206 35.03 -8.63 7.03
CA SER A 206 34.32 -8.14 5.84
C SER A 206 35.08 -7.00 5.13
N THR A 207 35.63 -6.05 5.89
CA THR A 207 36.42 -4.93 5.36
C THR A 207 37.68 -5.42 4.65
N VAL A 208 38.42 -6.35 5.26
CA VAL A 208 39.65 -6.93 4.68
C VAL A 208 39.32 -7.73 3.43
N ALA A 209 38.25 -8.54 3.45
CA ALA A 209 37.82 -9.32 2.29
C ALA A 209 37.46 -8.41 1.10
N ALA A 210 36.68 -7.36 1.33
CA ALA A 210 36.33 -6.37 0.31
C ALA A 210 37.58 -5.66 -0.25
N PHE A 211 38.48 -5.20 0.62
CA PHE A 211 39.73 -4.56 0.22
C PHE A 211 40.59 -5.46 -0.69
N VAL A 212 40.76 -6.73 -0.31
CA VAL A 212 41.50 -7.70 -1.13
C VAL A 212 40.76 -7.96 -2.46
N GLY A 213 39.43 -8.06 -2.43
CA GLY A 213 38.61 -8.24 -3.64
C GLY A 213 38.79 -7.10 -4.65
N PHE A 214 38.67 -5.85 -4.20
CA PHE A 214 38.89 -4.69 -5.07
C PHE A 214 40.34 -4.58 -5.55
N GLY A 215 41.31 -4.97 -4.70
CA GLY A 215 42.71 -5.09 -5.10
C GLY A 215 42.91 -6.08 -6.25
N LEU A 216 42.32 -7.28 -6.16
CA LEU A 216 42.35 -8.28 -7.23
C LEU A 216 41.66 -7.78 -8.50
N LEU A 217 40.51 -7.10 -8.35
CA LEU A 217 39.80 -6.51 -9.48
C LEU A 217 40.69 -5.50 -10.23
N ALA A 218 41.41 -4.64 -9.50
CA ALA A 218 42.33 -3.66 -10.06
C ALA A 218 43.55 -4.31 -10.76
N ILE A 219 44.13 -5.36 -10.16
CA ILE A 219 45.24 -6.14 -10.76
C ILE A 219 44.83 -6.76 -12.10
N GLY A 220 43.54 -7.10 -12.27
CA GLY A 220 43.00 -7.64 -13.52
C GLY A 220 43.02 -6.68 -14.73
N LYS A 221 43.30 -5.39 -14.54
CA LYS A 221 43.27 -4.35 -15.60
C LYS A 221 43.96 -4.74 -16.92
N PRO A 222 45.15 -5.38 -16.94
CA PRO A 222 45.82 -5.78 -18.18
C PRO A 222 45.06 -6.85 -19.00
N PHE A 223 44.20 -7.64 -18.35
CA PHE A 223 43.51 -8.79 -18.93
C PHE A 223 42.11 -8.45 -19.48
N TYR A 224 41.48 -7.38 -18.97
CA TYR A 224 40.11 -7.02 -19.36
C TYR A 224 40.04 -6.42 -20.78
N ARG A 225 38.94 -6.75 -21.47
CA ARG A 225 38.36 -5.95 -22.54
C ARG A 225 37.56 -4.83 -21.88
N ILE A 226 38.05 -3.59 -21.97
CA ILE A 226 37.39 -2.41 -21.40
C ILE A 226 36.67 -1.69 -22.53
N ARG A 227 35.34 -1.54 -22.39
CA ARG A 227 34.52 -0.76 -23.31
C ARG A 227 34.52 0.71 -22.90
N ALA A 228 34.60 1.61 -23.88
CA ALA A 228 34.43 3.04 -23.64
C ALA A 228 32.96 3.35 -23.30
N PRO A 229 32.68 4.34 -22.43
CA PRO A 229 31.32 4.81 -22.16
C PRO A 229 30.61 5.26 -23.45
N GLY A 230 29.31 5.01 -23.55
CA GLY A 230 28.47 5.42 -24.65
C GLY A 230 27.71 6.73 -24.36
N GLU A 231 26.81 7.13 -25.26
CA GLU A 231 25.87 8.20 -24.95
C GLU A 231 24.90 7.79 -23.84
N SER A 232 24.45 8.77 -23.05
CA SER A 232 23.60 8.55 -21.89
C SER A 232 22.29 7.82 -22.24
N PRO A 233 22.07 6.58 -21.73
CA PRO A 233 20.83 5.85 -21.90
C PRO A 233 19.59 6.63 -21.43
N ILE A 234 19.73 7.40 -20.35
CA ILE A 234 18.62 8.19 -19.77
C ILE A 234 18.29 9.38 -20.67
N VAL A 235 19.29 10.04 -21.26
CA VAL A 235 19.04 11.13 -22.21
C VAL A 235 18.31 10.60 -23.44
N ARG A 236 18.71 9.44 -23.97
CA ARG A 236 18.01 8.78 -25.10
C ARG A 236 16.55 8.45 -24.76
N ILE A 237 16.30 7.82 -23.60
CA ILE A 237 14.93 7.54 -23.13
C ILE A 237 14.11 8.83 -23.00
N THR A 238 14.70 9.86 -22.39
CA THR A 238 14.02 11.13 -22.14
C THR A 238 13.71 11.87 -23.44
N GLN A 239 14.65 11.89 -24.40
CA GLN A 239 14.46 12.48 -25.72
C GLN A 239 13.31 11.82 -26.47
N VAL A 240 13.26 10.48 -26.50
CA VAL A 240 12.17 9.73 -27.14
C VAL A 240 10.82 10.04 -26.49
N ILE A 241 10.72 10.02 -25.16
CA ILE A 241 9.46 10.32 -24.45
C ILE A 241 9.00 11.77 -24.71
N VAL A 242 9.91 12.74 -24.58
CA VAL A 242 9.61 14.16 -24.78
C VAL A 242 9.19 14.43 -26.23
N MET A 243 9.87 13.84 -27.20
CA MET A 243 9.55 14.03 -28.63
C MET A 243 8.26 13.29 -29.01
N ALA A 244 7.98 12.11 -28.45
CA ALA A 244 6.69 11.44 -28.65
C ALA A 244 5.51 12.30 -28.14
N ILE A 245 5.67 12.95 -26.99
CA ILE A 245 4.65 13.88 -26.44
C ILE A 245 4.53 15.13 -27.31
N LYS A 246 5.65 15.74 -27.70
CA LYS A 246 5.66 16.95 -28.55
C LYS A 246 5.01 16.70 -29.92
N ASN A 247 5.26 15.52 -30.50
CA ASN A 247 4.74 15.10 -31.79
C ASN A 247 3.39 14.37 -31.70
N GLN A 248 2.73 14.36 -30.53
CA GLN A 248 1.49 13.61 -30.30
C GLN A 248 0.36 13.98 -31.30
N LYS A 249 0.36 15.21 -31.81
CA LYS A 249 -0.64 15.71 -32.78
C LYS A 249 -0.35 15.33 -34.24
N LEU A 250 0.83 14.78 -34.55
CA LEU A 250 1.18 14.33 -35.90
C LEU A 250 0.57 12.96 -36.20
N SER A 251 0.12 12.77 -37.44
CA SER A 251 -0.35 11.48 -37.95
C SER A 251 0.83 10.55 -38.19
N LEU A 252 0.72 9.30 -37.74
CA LEU A 252 1.71 8.27 -38.02
C LEU A 252 1.69 7.92 -39.53
N PRO A 253 2.84 7.85 -40.21
CA PRO A 253 2.88 7.40 -41.60
C PRO A 253 2.41 5.94 -41.74
N GLU A 254 1.80 5.60 -42.87
CA GLU A 254 1.32 4.24 -43.17
C GLU A 254 2.47 3.28 -43.49
N ASN A 255 3.58 3.78 -44.04
CA ASN A 255 4.79 3.00 -44.30
C ASN A 255 5.84 3.21 -43.19
N PRO A 256 6.35 2.14 -42.56
CA PRO A 256 7.43 2.23 -41.56
C PRO A 256 8.73 2.83 -42.10
N GLY A 257 8.93 2.81 -43.42
CA GLY A 257 10.08 3.40 -44.10
C GLY A 257 10.09 4.93 -44.15
N ASP A 258 8.98 5.59 -43.79
CA ASP A 258 8.87 7.05 -43.72
C ASP A 258 9.31 7.61 -42.34
N LEU A 259 9.63 6.74 -41.37
CA LEU A 259 10.18 7.13 -40.08
C LEU A 259 11.67 7.44 -40.20
N TYR A 260 12.14 8.44 -39.46
CA TYR A 260 13.54 8.85 -39.49
C TYR A 260 14.44 7.75 -38.91
N GLU A 261 15.32 7.20 -39.76
CA GLU A 261 16.40 6.30 -39.37
C GLU A 261 17.69 6.82 -40.04
N ILE A 262 18.83 6.70 -39.34
CA ILE A 262 20.12 7.08 -39.93
C ILE A 262 20.46 6.00 -40.94
N ASN A 263 20.19 6.29 -42.21
CA ASN A 263 20.45 5.38 -43.31
C ASN A 263 21.70 5.86 -44.04
N ASP A 264 22.89 5.61 -43.49
CA ASP A 264 24.10 5.87 -44.26
C ASP A 264 25.29 4.98 -43.88
N LYS A 265 25.85 4.36 -44.93
CA LYS A 265 27.12 3.61 -45.00
C LYS A 265 28.36 4.48 -44.71
N ALA A 266 28.23 5.61 -44.01
CA ALA A 266 29.26 6.64 -43.92
C ALA A 266 29.54 7.16 -42.48
N THR A 267 29.04 6.52 -41.41
CA THR A 267 29.49 6.87 -40.06
C THR A 267 29.68 5.60 -39.22
N ILE A 268 30.90 5.45 -38.70
CA ILE A 268 31.38 4.29 -37.96
C ILE A 268 30.79 4.32 -36.54
N SER A 269 29.52 3.97 -36.41
CA SER A 269 28.93 3.55 -35.14
C SER A 269 28.20 2.24 -35.40
N ASN A 270 28.80 1.13 -34.97
CA ASN A 270 28.24 -0.23 -35.00
C ASN A 270 27.06 -0.35 -34.01
N GLU A 271 26.08 0.55 -34.05
CA GLU A 271 24.80 0.32 -33.38
C GLU A 271 23.98 -0.60 -34.29
N GLU A 272 23.64 -1.78 -33.79
CA GLU A 272 22.79 -2.73 -34.49
C GLU A 272 21.42 -2.09 -34.70
N GLN A 273 21.03 -1.87 -35.97
CA GLN A 273 19.70 -1.37 -36.30
C GLN A 273 18.66 -2.36 -35.77
N ILE A 274 17.77 -1.89 -34.89
CA ILE A 274 16.70 -2.70 -34.32
C ILE A 274 15.50 -2.64 -35.25
N ALA A 275 14.95 -3.81 -35.62
CA ALA A 275 13.80 -3.88 -36.50
C ALA A 275 12.56 -3.21 -35.86
N HIS A 276 11.85 -2.38 -36.65
CA HIS A 276 10.63 -1.70 -36.21
C HIS A 276 9.55 -2.70 -35.78
N THR A 277 8.83 -2.36 -34.70
CA THR A 277 7.73 -3.17 -34.17
C THR A 277 6.42 -2.39 -34.05
N ASN A 278 5.30 -3.08 -34.30
CA ASN A 278 3.96 -2.48 -34.30
C ASN A 278 3.35 -2.24 -32.90
N GLN A 279 4.04 -2.59 -31.81
CA GLN A 279 3.55 -2.34 -30.45
C GLN A 279 4.02 -0.96 -29.96
N PHE A 280 3.24 -0.30 -29.10
CA PHE A 280 3.51 1.04 -28.58
C PHE A 280 3.74 2.08 -29.70
N ARG A 281 2.91 2.06 -30.75
CA ARG A 281 3.02 2.96 -31.94
C ARG A 281 3.00 4.45 -31.59
N PHE A 282 2.50 4.84 -30.43
CA PHE A 282 2.55 6.23 -30.00
C PHE A 282 3.99 6.74 -29.83
N LEU A 283 4.94 5.86 -29.49
CA LEU A 283 6.37 6.20 -29.38
C LEU A 283 7.03 6.41 -30.74
N ASP A 284 6.50 5.81 -31.82
CA ASP A 284 6.98 6.02 -33.19
C ASP A 284 6.83 7.48 -33.64
N LYS A 285 5.96 8.25 -32.97
CA LYS A 285 5.82 9.69 -33.21
C LYS A 285 7.08 10.49 -32.89
N ALA A 286 7.95 9.97 -32.03
CA ALA A 286 9.25 10.59 -31.76
C ALA A 286 10.16 10.63 -33.00
N ALA A 287 10.02 9.64 -33.90
CA ALA A 287 10.82 9.52 -35.12
C ALA A 287 10.23 10.22 -36.36
N ILE A 288 9.15 11.02 -36.21
CA ILE A 288 8.51 11.75 -37.32
C ILE A 288 9.18 13.10 -37.61
N ALA A 289 9.45 13.89 -36.58
CA ALA A 289 10.00 15.24 -36.72
C ALA A 289 10.97 15.52 -35.57
N CYS A 290 12.28 15.41 -35.86
CA CYS A 290 13.33 15.64 -34.87
C CYS A 290 14.15 16.90 -35.22
N PRO A 291 14.34 17.86 -34.29
CA PRO A 291 15.14 19.05 -34.54
C PRO A 291 16.62 18.72 -34.81
N PRO A 292 17.33 19.49 -35.65
CA PRO A 292 18.77 19.31 -35.85
C PRO A 292 19.52 19.49 -34.51
N GLY A 293 20.21 18.43 -34.07
CA GLY A 293 20.92 18.38 -32.79
C GLY A 293 20.31 17.44 -31.73
N ASN A 294 19.07 16.99 -31.92
CA ASN A 294 18.51 15.82 -31.23
C ASN A 294 18.35 14.71 -32.27
N VAL A 295 18.91 13.54 -32.03
CA VAL A 295 18.70 12.37 -32.87
C VAL A 295 17.62 11.54 -32.17
N CYS A 296 16.52 11.21 -32.87
CA CYS A 296 15.47 10.30 -32.42
C CYS A 296 15.20 9.32 -33.56
N THR A 297 16.06 8.32 -33.70
CA THR A 297 15.93 7.28 -34.72
C THR A 297 14.90 6.23 -34.34
N VAL A 298 14.41 5.48 -35.34
CA VAL A 298 13.60 4.26 -35.10
C VAL A 298 14.32 3.31 -34.14
N THR A 299 15.63 3.14 -34.29
CA THR A 299 16.45 2.34 -33.37
C THR A 299 16.33 2.80 -31.91
N GLN A 300 16.46 4.10 -31.61
CA GLN A 300 16.31 4.62 -30.24
C GLN A 300 14.87 4.49 -29.70
N VAL A 301 13.87 4.62 -30.57
CA VAL A 301 12.46 4.38 -30.19
C VAL A 301 12.25 2.92 -29.80
N GLU A 302 12.82 1.98 -30.56
CA GLU A 302 12.74 0.55 -30.26
C GLU A 302 13.49 0.18 -28.97
N GLU A 303 14.63 0.82 -28.66
CA GLU A 303 15.32 0.64 -27.36
C GLU A 303 14.38 0.97 -26.17
N VAL A 304 13.61 2.06 -26.27
CA VAL A 304 12.64 2.46 -25.23
C VAL A 304 11.45 1.50 -25.18
N LYS A 305 10.96 1.02 -26.32
CA LYS A 305 9.90 -0.01 -26.36
C LYS A 305 10.35 -1.29 -25.69
N ILE A 306 11.59 -1.73 -25.91
CA ILE A 306 12.17 -2.92 -25.26
C ILE A 306 12.21 -2.72 -23.74
N LEU A 307 12.63 -1.55 -23.25
CA LEU A 307 12.61 -1.24 -21.82
C LEU A 307 11.17 -1.33 -21.24
N ILE A 308 10.19 -0.74 -21.91
CA ILE A 308 8.78 -0.77 -21.48
C ILE A 308 8.24 -2.21 -21.45
N ARG A 309 8.58 -3.05 -22.44
CA ARG A 309 8.20 -4.48 -22.48
C ARG A 309 8.74 -5.28 -21.29
N MET A 310 9.84 -4.83 -20.67
CA MET A 310 10.45 -5.53 -19.54
C MET A 310 9.89 -5.13 -18.18
N MET A 311 9.29 -3.94 -18.05
CA MET A 311 8.75 -3.46 -16.77
C MET A 311 7.68 -4.37 -16.15
N PRO A 312 6.77 -5.02 -16.90
CA PRO A 312 5.84 -5.99 -16.33
C PRO A 312 6.54 -7.18 -15.65
N ILE A 313 7.68 -7.64 -16.19
CA ILE A 313 8.46 -8.74 -15.61
C ILE A 313 9.06 -8.27 -14.27
N VAL A 314 9.66 -7.08 -14.25
CA VAL A 314 10.19 -6.45 -13.03
C VAL A 314 9.11 -6.36 -11.95
N GLY A 315 7.89 -5.95 -12.33
CA GLY A 315 6.73 -5.85 -11.44
C GLY A 315 6.30 -7.19 -10.87
N SER A 316 6.25 -8.24 -11.70
CA SER A 316 5.86 -9.59 -11.26
C SER A 316 6.80 -10.19 -10.21
N THR A 317 8.09 -9.82 -10.24
CA THR A 317 9.11 -10.38 -9.34
C THR A 317 9.29 -9.61 -8.04
N ILE A 318 8.61 -8.46 -7.86
CA ILE A 318 8.63 -7.67 -6.62
C ILE A 318 8.21 -8.53 -5.41
N LEU A 319 7.16 -9.35 -5.54
CA LEU A 319 6.64 -10.16 -4.44
C LEU A 319 7.58 -11.27 -3.99
N MET A 320 8.25 -11.93 -4.94
CA MET A 320 9.27 -12.91 -4.59
C MET A 320 10.39 -12.24 -3.78
N ASN A 321 10.80 -11.04 -4.18
CA ASN A 321 11.81 -10.27 -3.49
C ASN A 321 11.34 -9.77 -2.11
N THR A 322 10.05 -9.53 -1.93
CA THR A 322 9.44 -9.31 -0.61
C THR A 322 9.52 -10.57 0.26
N CYS A 323 9.27 -11.76 -0.30
CA CYS A 323 9.44 -13.02 0.44
C CYS A 323 10.90 -13.22 0.89
N LEU A 324 11.87 -12.87 0.03
CA LEU A 324 13.29 -12.85 0.39
C LEU A 324 13.55 -11.94 1.60
N ALA A 325 13.02 -10.71 1.59
CA ALA A 325 13.18 -9.77 2.70
C ALA A 325 12.60 -10.32 4.04
N GLN A 326 11.47 -11.03 3.99
CA GLN A 326 10.86 -11.68 5.16
C GLN A 326 11.69 -12.85 5.70
N LEU A 327 12.31 -13.63 4.81
CA LEU A 327 13.27 -14.68 5.18
C LEU A 327 14.54 -14.09 5.81
N GLN A 328 14.92 -12.87 5.49
CA GLN A 328 16.12 -12.26 6.07
C GLN A 328 15.87 -11.52 7.39
N THR A 329 14.63 -11.14 7.67
CA THR A 329 14.26 -10.38 8.87
C THR A 329 13.51 -11.25 9.88
N PHE A 330 12.20 -11.42 9.72
CA PHE A 330 11.35 -12.11 10.68
C PHE A 330 11.71 -13.57 10.87
N SER A 331 12.16 -14.27 9.83
CA SER A 331 12.58 -15.67 9.98
C SER A 331 13.86 -15.81 10.81
N VAL A 332 14.77 -14.82 10.74
CA VAL A 332 15.97 -14.77 11.58
C VAL A 332 15.60 -14.46 13.04
N ILE A 333 14.69 -13.50 13.26
CA ILE A 333 14.17 -13.17 14.60
C ILE A 333 13.43 -14.38 15.19
N GLN A 334 12.58 -15.04 14.41
CA GLN A 334 11.86 -16.26 14.77
C GLN A 334 12.85 -17.36 15.19
N GLY A 335 13.92 -17.57 14.42
CA GLY A 335 14.96 -18.55 14.72
C GLY A 335 15.71 -18.29 16.03
N ASN A 336 15.77 -17.05 16.51
CA ASN A 336 16.42 -16.74 17.78
C ASN A 336 15.62 -17.26 19.00
N PHE A 337 14.31 -17.47 18.85
CA PHE A 337 13.42 -18.02 19.87
C PHE A 337 13.16 -19.54 19.70
N MET A 338 13.94 -20.21 18.86
CA MET A 338 13.85 -21.66 18.61
C MET A 338 15.01 -22.41 19.28
N ASP A 339 14.93 -23.74 19.34
CA ASP A 339 16.07 -24.54 19.78
C ASP A 339 17.16 -24.56 18.70
N ARG A 340 18.30 -23.95 19.03
CA ARG A 340 19.45 -23.74 18.14
C ARG A 340 20.54 -24.79 18.31
N GLN A 341 20.32 -25.81 19.13
CA GLN A 341 21.29 -26.89 19.34
C GLN A 341 21.28 -27.86 18.15
N LEU A 342 22.45 -28.08 17.57
CA LEU A 342 22.72 -29.16 16.64
C LEU A 342 23.77 -30.08 17.28
N GLY A 343 23.30 -31.11 17.98
CA GLY A 343 24.17 -31.93 18.82
C GLY A 343 24.85 -31.07 19.89
N SER A 344 26.18 -30.95 19.83
CA SER A 344 26.97 -30.11 20.75
C SER A 344 27.18 -28.66 20.28
N ILE A 345 26.79 -28.32 19.05
CA ILE A 345 27.08 -27.01 18.44
C ILE A 345 25.85 -26.11 18.54
N LEU A 346 26.05 -24.88 19.02
CA LEU A 346 25.02 -23.85 19.06
C LEU A 346 25.06 -22.99 17.79
N VAL A 347 24.10 -23.20 16.89
CA VAL A 347 24.05 -22.52 15.59
C VAL A 347 23.45 -21.11 15.74
N PRO A 348 24.11 -20.04 15.24
CA PRO A 348 23.51 -18.71 15.21
C PRO A 348 22.27 -18.66 14.31
N ALA A 349 21.18 -18.02 14.75
CA ALA A 349 19.97 -17.88 13.94
C ALA A 349 20.21 -17.19 12.58
N PRO A 350 21.07 -16.14 12.48
CA PRO A 350 21.40 -15.52 11.19
C PRO A 350 22.21 -16.43 10.23
N SER A 351 22.64 -17.62 10.66
CA SER A 351 23.33 -18.58 9.80
C SER A 351 22.37 -19.48 9.00
N ILE A 352 21.06 -19.44 9.26
CA ILE A 352 20.06 -20.25 8.56
C ILE A 352 20.02 -20.08 7.03
N PRO A 353 20.31 -18.89 6.46
CA PRO A 353 20.47 -18.72 5.03
C PRO A 353 21.57 -19.60 4.38
N ILE A 354 22.38 -20.34 5.15
CA ILE A 354 23.26 -21.38 4.59
C ILE A 354 22.46 -22.45 3.82
N ILE A 355 21.23 -22.73 4.25
CA ILE A 355 20.39 -23.77 3.65
C ILE A 355 20.07 -23.46 2.19
N PRO A 356 19.43 -22.33 1.82
CA PRO A 356 19.16 -22.04 0.41
C PRO A 356 20.45 -21.94 -0.40
N LEU A 357 21.55 -21.44 0.17
CA LEU A 357 22.84 -21.35 -0.51
C LEU A 357 23.43 -22.73 -0.84
N VAL A 358 23.32 -23.70 0.06
CA VAL A 358 23.73 -25.09 -0.19
C VAL A 358 22.83 -25.74 -1.23
N PHE A 359 21.51 -25.55 -1.13
CA PHE A 359 20.56 -26.04 -2.14
C PHE A 359 20.88 -25.48 -3.52
N MET A 360 21.13 -24.17 -3.65
CA MET A 360 21.56 -23.55 -4.91
C MET A 360 22.89 -24.13 -5.40
N SER A 361 23.89 -24.26 -4.52
CA SER A 361 25.22 -24.77 -4.88
C SER A 361 25.16 -26.19 -5.47
N ILE A 362 24.23 -27.01 -4.98
CA ILE A 362 24.01 -28.39 -5.45
C ILE A 362 23.11 -28.41 -6.70
N LEU A 363 22.03 -27.64 -6.70
CA LEU A 363 21.01 -27.69 -7.74
C LEU A 363 21.43 -26.97 -9.03
N ILE A 364 22.28 -25.94 -8.97
CA ILE A 364 22.77 -25.24 -10.16
C ILE A 364 23.54 -26.22 -11.08
N PRO A 365 24.56 -26.97 -10.61
CA PRO A 365 25.22 -27.98 -11.44
C PRO A 365 24.28 -29.07 -11.94
N ILE A 366 23.34 -29.54 -11.12
CA ILE A 366 22.36 -30.57 -11.53
C ILE A 366 21.44 -30.03 -12.63
N TYR A 367 21.02 -28.78 -12.51
CA TYR A 367 20.19 -28.12 -13.49
C TYR A 367 20.89 -28.06 -14.85
N ASP A 368 22.13 -27.58 -14.88
CA ASP A 368 22.89 -27.43 -16.11
C ASP A 368 23.30 -28.77 -16.74
N LEU A 369 23.72 -29.75 -15.93
CA LEU A 369 24.29 -31.00 -16.42
C LEU A 369 23.26 -32.09 -16.69
N VAL A 370 22.13 -32.08 -15.99
CA VAL A 370 21.13 -33.15 -16.05
C VAL A 370 19.81 -32.63 -16.63
N PHE A 371 19.27 -31.54 -16.07
CA PHE A 371 17.96 -31.04 -16.47
C PHE A 371 17.99 -30.41 -17.87
N VAL A 372 18.94 -29.54 -18.17
CA VAL A 372 19.00 -28.85 -19.48
C VAL A 372 19.15 -29.84 -20.65
N PRO A 373 20.06 -30.84 -20.62
CA PRO A 373 20.17 -31.82 -21.71
C PRO A 373 18.91 -32.67 -21.87
N PHE A 374 18.27 -33.07 -20.77
CA PHE A 374 17.02 -33.83 -20.79
C PHE A 374 15.86 -33.00 -21.36
N ALA A 375 15.66 -31.80 -20.82
CA ALA A 375 14.59 -30.89 -21.24
C ALA A 375 14.75 -30.51 -22.71
N ARG A 376 15.99 -30.24 -23.18
CA ARG A 376 16.28 -29.95 -24.59
C ARG A 376 15.88 -31.09 -25.53
N LYS A 377 15.98 -32.35 -25.08
CA LYS A 377 15.54 -33.51 -25.87
C LYS A 377 14.02 -33.50 -26.12
N ILE A 378 13.26 -32.94 -25.17
CA ILE A 378 11.79 -32.87 -25.21
C ILE A 378 11.32 -31.58 -25.90
N THR A 379 11.78 -30.43 -25.42
CA THR A 379 11.31 -29.11 -25.83
C THR A 379 11.95 -28.60 -27.12
N ARG A 380 13.07 -29.22 -27.54
CA ARG A 380 13.94 -28.76 -28.65
C ARG A 380 14.52 -27.35 -28.47
N HIS A 381 14.35 -26.73 -27.30
CA HIS A 381 14.85 -25.38 -27.01
C HIS A 381 16.32 -25.42 -26.53
N PRO A 382 17.22 -24.52 -26.99
CA PRO A 382 18.65 -24.55 -26.68
C PRO A 382 18.97 -24.45 -25.18
N SER A 383 18.16 -23.72 -24.41
CA SER A 383 18.29 -23.59 -22.95
C SER A 383 17.45 -24.60 -22.14
N GLY A 384 16.87 -25.62 -22.79
CA GLY A 384 15.97 -26.59 -22.17
C GLY A 384 14.54 -26.06 -21.98
N ILE A 385 14.37 -24.98 -21.22
CA ILE A 385 13.08 -24.26 -21.05
C ILE A 385 13.31 -22.75 -21.26
N THR A 386 12.26 -21.97 -21.50
CA THR A 386 12.40 -20.52 -21.72
C THR A 386 12.75 -19.79 -20.42
N GLN A 387 13.42 -18.64 -20.51
CA GLN A 387 13.82 -17.85 -19.34
C GLN A 387 12.60 -17.39 -18.53
N LEU A 388 11.52 -16.97 -19.21
CA LEU A 388 10.27 -16.57 -18.56
C LEU A 388 9.55 -17.75 -17.89
N GLN A 389 9.63 -18.97 -18.45
CA GLN A 389 9.12 -20.17 -17.78
C GLN A 389 9.86 -20.44 -16.46
N ARG A 390 11.17 -20.21 -16.41
CA ARG A 390 11.96 -20.33 -15.18
C ARG A 390 11.49 -19.31 -14.13
N VAL A 391 11.31 -18.06 -14.52
CA VAL A 391 10.78 -17.00 -13.65
C VAL A 391 9.39 -17.37 -13.10
N GLY A 392 8.49 -17.89 -13.95
CA GLY A 392 7.17 -18.35 -13.52
C GLY A 392 7.22 -19.47 -12.47
N VAL A 393 8.10 -20.47 -12.65
CA VAL A 393 8.30 -21.55 -11.67
C VAL A 393 8.77 -21.00 -10.32
N GLY A 394 9.72 -20.07 -10.34
CA GLY A 394 10.22 -19.47 -9.10
C GLY A 394 9.18 -18.64 -8.36
N LEU A 395 8.33 -17.89 -9.08
CA LEU A 395 7.20 -17.17 -8.48
C LEU A 395 6.24 -18.10 -7.74
N VAL A 396 5.85 -19.22 -8.36
CA VAL A 396 4.98 -20.24 -7.72
C VAL A 396 5.63 -20.82 -6.46
N LEU A 397 6.90 -21.23 -6.56
CA LEU A 397 7.63 -21.82 -5.44
C LEU A 397 7.81 -20.83 -4.27
N SER A 398 7.96 -19.53 -4.56
CA SER A 398 8.04 -18.48 -3.54
C SER A 398 6.75 -18.36 -2.71
N ALA A 399 5.58 -18.48 -3.34
CA ALA A 399 4.29 -18.49 -2.65
C ALA A 399 4.11 -19.75 -1.78
N ILE A 400 4.55 -20.90 -2.28
CA ILE A 400 4.56 -22.15 -1.52
C ILE A 400 5.47 -22.03 -0.29
N SER A 401 6.66 -21.43 -0.44
CA SER A 401 7.59 -21.19 0.67
C SER A 401 6.95 -20.36 1.79
N MET A 402 6.25 -19.27 1.46
CA MET A 402 5.56 -18.44 2.46
C MET A 402 4.38 -19.12 3.11
N THR A 403 3.66 -19.97 2.38
CA THR A 403 2.61 -20.81 2.95
C THR A 403 3.18 -21.78 3.99
N VAL A 404 4.30 -22.44 3.65
CA VAL A 404 5.02 -23.32 4.58
C VAL A 404 5.53 -22.54 5.80
N ALA A 405 6.04 -21.33 5.61
CA ALA A 405 6.48 -20.47 6.71
C ALA A 405 5.35 -20.14 7.69
N GLY A 406 4.16 -19.85 7.17
CA GLY A 406 2.96 -19.66 7.99
C GLY A 406 2.61 -20.88 8.84
N PHE A 407 2.68 -22.09 8.27
CA PHE A 407 2.44 -23.33 9.03
C PHE A 407 3.49 -23.60 10.09
N VAL A 408 4.77 -23.36 9.78
CA VAL A 408 5.87 -23.52 10.74
C VAL A 408 5.68 -22.55 11.92
N GLU A 409 5.23 -21.32 11.68
CA GLU A 409 4.97 -20.36 12.76
C GLU A 409 3.76 -20.75 13.62
N VAL A 410 2.67 -21.21 13.02
CA VAL A 410 1.51 -21.74 13.79
C VAL A 410 1.94 -22.89 14.69
N LYS A 411 2.75 -23.81 14.17
CA LYS A 411 3.30 -24.93 14.96
C LYS A 411 4.18 -24.44 16.10
N ARG A 412 5.14 -23.55 15.83
CA ARG A 412 6.05 -23.00 16.83
C ARG A 412 5.27 -22.29 17.95
N LYS A 413 4.27 -21.50 17.59
CA LYS A 413 3.40 -20.78 18.53
C LYS A 413 2.56 -21.73 19.40
N ASN A 414 1.95 -22.75 18.81
CA ASN A 414 1.19 -23.76 19.56
C ASN A 414 2.09 -24.55 20.53
N GLN A 415 3.30 -24.91 20.09
CA GLN A 415 4.28 -25.57 20.96
C GLN A 415 4.66 -24.69 22.15
N PHE A 416 4.87 -23.38 21.92
CA PHE A 416 5.17 -22.43 23.00
C PHE A 416 4.03 -22.31 24.02
N HIS A 417 2.76 -22.42 23.61
CA HIS A 417 1.62 -22.41 24.52
C HIS A 417 1.43 -23.72 25.29
N ASN A 418 1.73 -24.86 24.67
CA ASN A 418 1.52 -26.18 25.27
C ASN A 418 2.68 -26.61 26.19
N ASP A 419 3.93 -26.37 25.77
CA ASP A 419 5.14 -26.73 26.52
C ASP A 419 6.27 -25.71 26.26
N PRO A 420 6.33 -24.62 27.06
CA PRO A 420 7.33 -23.58 26.92
C PRO A 420 8.78 -24.06 27.11
N LEU A 421 8.99 -25.18 27.82
CA LEU A 421 10.31 -25.71 28.15
C LEU A 421 10.92 -26.54 27.01
N LYS A 422 10.11 -26.90 26.02
CA LYS A 422 10.55 -27.67 24.85
C LYS A 422 10.29 -26.90 23.55
N PRO A 423 11.13 -25.89 23.23
CA PRO A 423 11.00 -25.09 22.02
C PRO A 423 11.19 -25.94 20.75
N THR A 424 10.58 -25.50 19.65
CA THR A 424 10.72 -26.16 18.34
C THR A 424 12.14 -25.98 17.81
N SER A 425 12.70 -27.03 17.18
CA SER A 425 14.05 -26.99 16.59
C SER A 425 14.15 -25.98 15.43
N LEU A 426 15.25 -25.24 15.38
CA LEU A 426 15.59 -24.27 14.34
C LEU A 426 15.51 -24.85 12.92
N PHE A 427 15.80 -26.15 12.76
CA PHE A 427 15.76 -26.85 11.46
C PHE A 427 14.36 -26.99 10.86
N TRP A 428 13.29 -26.65 11.59
CA TRP A 428 11.97 -26.50 10.97
C TRP A 428 11.91 -25.35 9.95
N LEU A 429 12.79 -24.35 10.07
CA LEU A 429 12.94 -23.30 9.07
C LEU A 429 13.54 -23.85 7.77
N SER A 430 14.20 -25.01 7.78
CA SER A 430 14.81 -25.59 6.56
C SER A 430 13.81 -25.82 5.43
N PHE A 431 12.53 -26.07 5.74
CA PHE A 431 11.49 -26.28 4.73
C PHE A 431 11.20 -25.01 3.91
N GLN A 432 10.89 -23.89 4.58
CA GLN A 432 10.61 -22.62 3.89
C GLN A 432 11.84 -22.11 3.13
N TYR A 433 13.03 -22.22 3.73
CA TYR A 433 14.28 -21.75 3.14
C TYR A 433 14.75 -22.64 1.98
N GLY A 434 14.58 -23.96 2.06
CA GLY A 434 14.91 -24.87 0.97
C GLY A 434 14.04 -24.62 -0.26
N ILE A 435 12.71 -24.52 -0.08
CA ILE A 435 11.77 -24.22 -1.17
C ILE A 435 12.08 -22.86 -1.79
N PHE A 436 12.35 -21.84 -0.96
CA PHE A 436 12.71 -20.51 -1.46
C PHE A 436 14.06 -20.52 -2.20
N GLY A 437 15.04 -21.29 -1.74
CA GLY A 437 16.32 -21.41 -2.43
C GLY A 437 16.18 -21.96 -3.85
N ILE A 438 15.27 -22.92 -4.05
CA ILE A 438 14.92 -23.43 -5.39
C ILE A 438 14.21 -22.35 -6.20
N ALA A 439 13.25 -21.65 -5.58
CA ALA A 439 12.50 -20.56 -6.22
C ALA A 439 13.44 -19.46 -6.76
N ASP A 440 14.35 -19.01 -5.91
CA ASP A 440 15.29 -17.93 -6.21
C ASP A 440 16.32 -18.36 -7.26
N MET A 441 16.80 -19.62 -7.23
CA MET A 441 17.64 -20.16 -8.29
C MET A 441 17.00 -20.01 -9.68
N PHE A 442 15.73 -20.43 -9.83
CA PHE A 442 15.04 -20.38 -11.11
C PHE A 442 14.78 -18.94 -11.57
N THR A 443 14.33 -18.07 -10.68
CA THR A 443 14.00 -16.68 -11.02
C THR A 443 15.24 -15.84 -11.26
N SER A 444 16.21 -15.82 -10.35
CA SER A 444 17.38 -14.94 -10.44
C SER A 444 18.26 -15.26 -11.64
N ILE A 445 18.45 -16.54 -11.96
CA ILE A 445 19.16 -16.95 -13.20
C ILE A 445 18.35 -16.55 -14.44
N GLY A 446 17.03 -16.79 -14.42
CA GLY A 446 16.14 -16.45 -15.52
C GLY A 446 16.14 -14.96 -15.85
N LEU A 447 16.05 -14.09 -14.83
CA LEU A 447 16.03 -12.64 -14.97
C LEU A 447 17.36 -12.07 -15.47
N LEU A 448 18.48 -12.48 -14.87
CA LEU A 448 19.80 -11.98 -15.27
C LEU A 448 20.12 -12.38 -16.72
N GLU A 449 19.85 -13.64 -17.10
CA GLU A 449 20.06 -14.10 -18.47
C GLU A 449 19.15 -13.36 -19.46
N PHE A 450 17.87 -13.18 -19.10
CA PHE A 450 16.88 -12.53 -19.95
C PHE A 450 17.20 -11.04 -20.16
N PHE A 451 17.37 -10.27 -19.08
CA PHE A 451 17.64 -8.84 -19.17
C PHE A 451 18.97 -8.54 -19.85
N TYR A 452 20.00 -9.38 -19.68
CA TYR A 452 21.26 -9.17 -20.37
C TYR A 452 21.17 -9.47 -21.88
N LYS A 453 20.44 -10.54 -22.27
CA LYS A 453 20.31 -10.95 -23.69
C LYS A 453 19.44 -10.01 -24.49
N GLU A 454 18.35 -9.53 -23.89
CA GLU A 454 17.37 -8.68 -24.56
C GLU A 454 17.76 -7.18 -24.49
N ALA A 455 18.86 -6.84 -23.80
CA ALA A 455 19.31 -5.46 -23.68
C ALA A 455 19.99 -4.93 -24.96
N PRO A 456 19.65 -3.69 -25.38
CA PRO A 456 20.41 -2.97 -26.40
C PRO A 456 21.89 -2.85 -26.04
N ALA A 457 22.76 -2.84 -27.04
CA ALA A 457 24.21 -2.86 -26.85
C ALA A 457 24.74 -1.70 -25.98
N GLY A 458 24.07 -0.53 -26.00
CA GLY A 458 24.43 0.66 -25.21
C GLY A 458 23.84 0.72 -23.79
N MET A 459 22.93 -0.18 -23.43
CA MET A 459 22.15 -0.08 -22.17
C MET A 459 22.23 -1.35 -21.31
N ARG A 460 23.20 -2.24 -21.57
CA ARG A 460 23.28 -3.56 -20.92
C ARG A 460 23.42 -3.48 -19.40
N SER A 461 24.18 -2.52 -18.86
CA SER A 461 24.34 -2.38 -17.41
C SER A 461 23.02 -1.92 -16.78
N LEU A 462 22.36 -0.93 -17.39
CA LEU A 462 21.04 -0.45 -16.96
C LEU A 462 19.98 -1.58 -16.94
N PHE A 463 19.91 -2.38 -18.00
CA PHE A 463 18.95 -3.48 -18.12
C PHE A 463 19.25 -4.60 -17.13
N THR A 464 20.53 -4.95 -16.92
CA THR A 464 20.91 -5.94 -15.92
C THR A 464 20.54 -5.48 -14.50
N SER A 465 20.65 -4.18 -14.23
CA SER A 465 20.22 -3.55 -12.96
C SER A 465 18.70 -3.52 -12.74
N LEU A 466 17.87 -3.87 -13.72
CA LEU A 466 16.42 -4.06 -13.51
C LEU A 466 16.12 -5.20 -12.51
N THR A 467 17.03 -6.18 -12.40
CA THR A 467 16.97 -7.21 -11.34
C THR A 467 17.13 -6.56 -9.96
N GLY A 468 18.07 -5.62 -9.83
CA GLY A 468 18.28 -4.81 -8.63
C GLY A 468 17.07 -3.92 -8.33
N LEU A 469 16.46 -3.32 -9.35
CA LEU A 469 15.23 -2.54 -9.18
C LEU A 469 14.07 -3.39 -8.63
N SER A 470 13.88 -4.61 -9.14
CA SER A 470 12.86 -5.52 -8.60
C SER A 470 13.15 -5.91 -7.15
N LEU A 471 14.41 -6.16 -6.80
CA LEU A 471 14.83 -6.42 -5.42
C LEU A 471 14.51 -5.21 -4.53
N SER A 472 14.91 -4.01 -4.95
CA SER A 472 14.66 -2.75 -4.25
C SER A 472 13.20 -2.59 -3.86
N PHE A 473 12.29 -2.66 -4.85
CA PHE A 473 10.87 -2.55 -4.57
C PHE A 473 10.34 -3.69 -3.70
N GLY A 474 10.90 -4.90 -3.81
CA GLY A 474 10.57 -6.02 -2.93
C GLY A 474 10.90 -5.75 -1.45
N TYR A 475 12.07 -5.17 -1.16
CA TYR A 475 12.46 -4.78 0.20
C TYR A 475 11.64 -3.59 0.72
N PHE A 476 11.39 -2.56 -0.10
CA PHE A 476 10.53 -1.45 0.32
C PHE A 476 9.08 -1.90 0.55
N LEU A 477 8.54 -2.77 -0.29
CA LEU A 477 7.23 -3.37 -0.08
C LEU A 477 7.21 -4.21 1.20
N SER A 478 8.31 -4.88 1.56
CA SER A 478 8.44 -5.55 2.86
C SER A 478 8.35 -4.56 4.02
N SER A 479 9.01 -3.40 3.97
CA SER A 479 8.86 -2.35 5.00
C SER A 479 7.40 -1.90 5.11
N VAL A 480 6.76 -1.60 3.99
CA VAL A 480 5.34 -1.21 3.94
C VAL A 480 4.44 -2.30 4.54
N LEU A 481 4.67 -3.58 4.22
CA LEU A 481 3.89 -4.70 4.77
C LEU A 481 4.12 -4.93 6.26
N VAL A 482 5.25 -4.50 6.81
CA VAL A 482 5.54 -4.57 8.25
C VAL A 482 4.88 -3.42 8.97
N ASP A 483 4.98 -2.21 8.41
CA ASP A 483 4.31 -1.01 8.93
C ASP A 483 2.79 -1.18 8.90
N VAL A 484 2.23 -1.81 7.86
CA VAL A 484 0.80 -2.15 7.75
C VAL A 484 0.39 -3.32 8.67
N ARG A 485 1.34 -4.09 9.23
CA ARG A 485 1.07 -5.29 10.04
C ARG A 485 0.98 -5.02 11.54
N GLU A 486 1.61 -3.98 12.05
CA GLU A 486 1.34 -3.54 13.44
C GLU A 486 -0.14 -3.15 13.62
N GLU A 487 -0.83 -2.83 12.52
CA GLU A 487 -2.27 -2.50 12.50
C GLU A 487 -3.21 -3.72 12.33
N TYR A 488 -2.81 -4.84 11.70
CA TYR A 488 -3.71 -5.98 11.40
C TYR A 488 -3.05 -7.38 11.43
N ARG A 489 -2.90 -7.96 12.62
CA ARG A 489 -2.40 -9.35 12.82
C ARG A 489 -3.35 -10.40 12.20
N TYR A 490 -2.89 -11.09 11.14
CA TYR A 490 -3.39 -12.33 10.48
C TYR A 490 -4.20 -12.25 9.17
N MET A 491 -4.90 -11.16 8.82
CA MET A 491 -5.70 -11.14 7.57
C MET A 491 -4.91 -10.68 6.33
N ALA A 492 -3.90 -9.82 6.48
CA ALA A 492 -3.15 -9.26 5.36
C ALA A 492 -2.33 -10.31 4.59
N MET A 493 -1.64 -11.24 5.28
CA MET A 493 -0.81 -12.25 4.62
C MET A 493 -1.64 -13.26 3.82
N VAL A 494 -2.82 -13.64 4.31
CA VAL A 494 -3.76 -14.54 3.62
C VAL A 494 -4.49 -13.79 2.50
N LYS A 495 -4.91 -12.54 2.71
CA LYS A 495 -5.58 -11.73 1.67
C LYS A 495 -4.63 -11.32 0.54
N VAL A 496 -3.37 -10.99 0.83
CA VAL A 496 -2.33 -10.76 -0.20
C VAL A 496 -2.03 -12.07 -0.93
N SER A 497 -1.87 -13.20 -0.22
CA SER A 497 -1.67 -14.49 -0.87
C SER A 497 -2.86 -14.91 -1.75
N VAL A 498 -4.11 -14.62 -1.35
CA VAL A 498 -5.35 -14.94 -2.10
C VAL A 498 -5.58 -13.98 -3.27
N LEU A 499 -5.37 -12.67 -3.08
CA LEU A 499 -5.42 -11.66 -4.12
C LEU A 499 -4.41 -11.98 -5.23
N TRP A 500 -3.23 -12.45 -4.84
CA TRP A 500 -2.16 -12.79 -5.77
C TRP A 500 -2.24 -14.22 -6.31
N ILE A 501 -2.89 -15.19 -5.65
CA ILE A 501 -3.34 -16.42 -6.30
C ILE A 501 -4.33 -16.05 -7.43
N GLY A 502 -5.20 -15.05 -7.23
CA GLY A 502 -6.05 -14.48 -8.28
C GLY A 502 -5.27 -13.83 -9.42
N ILE A 503 -4.22 -13.06 -9.11
CA ILE A 503 -3.34 -12.46 -10.14
C ILE A 503 -2.46 -13.50 -10.83
N LEU A 504 -2.02 -14.55 -10.13
CA LEU A 504 -1.27 -15.66 -10.68
C LEU A 504 -2.16 -16.53 -11.59
N ILE A 505 -3.43 -16.74 -11.23
CA ILE A 505 -4.45 -17.35 -12.10
C ILE A 505 -4.70 -16.44 -13.32
N GLY A 506 -4.80 -15.12 -13.12
CA GLY A 506 -4.95 -14.15 -14.22
C GLY A 506 -3.75 -14.10 -15.17
N LEU A 507 -2.52 -14.19 -14.66
CA LEU A 507 -1.28 -14.16 -15.45
C LEU A 507 -0.96 -15.52 -16.12
N VAL A 508 -1.31 -16.65 -15.49
CA VAL A 508 -1.08 -17.99 -16.04
C VAL A 508 -2.15 -18.39 -17.07
N PHE A 509 -3.37 -17.88 -16.94
CA PHE A 509 -4.47 -18.17 -17.87
C PHE A 509 -4.82 -17.00 -18.82
N GLY A 510 -4.13 -15.86 -18.71
CA GLY A 510 -4.36 -14.62 -19.47
C GLY A 510 -3.89 -14.63 -20.93
N ASN A 511 -3.95 -15.77 -21.62
CA ASN A 511 -4.00 -15.77 -23.09
C ASN A 511 -5.44 -15.52 -23.53
N TRP A 512 -6.01 -14.37 -23.14
CA TRP A 512 -7.12 -13.75 -23.87
C TRP A 512 -7.45 -12.39 -23.27
N VAL A 513 -7.68 -11.44 -24.18
CA VAL A 513 -8.25 -10.10 -24.02
C VAL A 513 -7.24 -8.97 -23.82
N ASP A 514 -7.03 -8.28 -24.94
CA ASP A 514 -6.40 -6.98 -25.10
C ASP A 514 -6.99 -5.88 -24.19
N GLY A 515 -6.13 -5.04 -23.62
CA GLY A 515 -6.54 -3.78 -22.99
C GLY A 515 -5.83 -3.49 -21.66
N PHE A 516 -4.56 -3.09 -21.70
CA PHE A 516 -3.81 -2.74 -20.48
C PHE A 516 -2.89 -1.54 -20.73
N GLU A 517 -3.44 -0.32 -20.64
CA GLU A 517 -2.65 0.93 -20.74
C GLU A 517 -3.16 2.03 -19.79
N GLU A 518 -3.55 1.70 -18.54
CA GLU A 518 -4.07 2.74 -17.63
C GLU A 518 -3.82 2.52 -16.11
N ILE A 519 -2.70 1.87 -15.71
CA ILE A 519 -2.44 1.55 -14.27
C ILE A 519 -1.06 2.01 -13.77
N LEU A 520 -0.46 3.07 -14.32
CA LEU A 520 0.80 3.61 -13.78
C LEU A 520 0.76 5.14 -13.59
N SER A 521 0.05 5.59 -12.56
CA SER A 521 0.35 6.88 -11.94
C SER A 521 0.00 6.87 -10.45
N PHE A 522 0.88 6.30 -9.64
CA PHE A 522 0.96 6.59 -8.20
C PHE A 522 1.95 7.74 -8.00
N ASN A 523 1.49 8.87 -7.44
CA ASN A 523 2.40 9.77 -6.73
C ASN A 523 1.72 10.45 -5.53
N GLU A 524 2.50 10.46 -4.44
CA GLU A 524 2.48 11.24 -3.18
C GLU A 524 1.17 11.83 -2.64
N THR A 525 0.73 11.32 -1.47
CA THR A 525 0.29 12.09 -0.26
C THR A 525 -0.30 11.15 0.82
N ALA A 526 0.35 10.01 1.05
CA ALA A 526 0.00 9.07 2.12
C ALA A 526 0.54 9.57 3.47
N MET A 527 -0.06 10.63 4.04
CA MET A 527 0.20 11.01 5.45
C MET A 527 -0.84 11.93 6.09
N SER A 528 -2.06 11.98 5.54
CA SER A 528 -3.18 12.69 6.20
C SER A 528 -4.50 11.93 6.08
N PHE A 529 -4.43 10.61 5.84
CA PHE A 529 -5.58 9.81 5.40
C PHE A 529 -5.97 8.67 6.35
N LEU A 530 -5.20 8.40 7.40
CA LEU A 530 -5.51 7.31 8.33
C LEU A 530 -6.74 7.57 9.23
N ASP A 531 -7.23 8.81 9.36
CA ASP A 531 -8.33 9.14 10.28
C ASP A 531 -9.75 9.00 9.70
N SER A 532 -9.94 8.58 8.45
CA SER A 532 -11.29 8.55 7.82
C SER A 532 -11.76 7.22 7.26
N ALA A 533 -10.88 6.21 7.16
CA ALA A 533 -11.24 4.86 6.69
C ALA A 533 -11.65 3.90 7.83
N HIS A 534 -11.43 4.28 9.10
CA HIS A 534 -11.58 3.39 10.27
C HIS A 534 -13.01 3.23 10.81
N MET A 535 -14.03 3.82 10.19
CA MET A 535 -15.39 3.80 10.75
C MET A 535 -16.45 3.04 9.96
N GLU A 536 -16.08 2.31 8.90
CA GLU A 536 -17.03 1.50 8.12
C GLU A 536 -16.90 -0.02 8.27
N ASP A 537 -15.88 -0.55 8.96
CA ASP A 537 -15.69 -2.02 9.07
C ASP A 537 -15.84 -2.60 10.50
N PHE A 538 -16.32 -1.81 11.46
CA PHE A 538 -16.67 -2.30 12.81
C PHE A 538 -18.18 -2.40 13.00
N GLY A 539 -18.78 -3.35 12.27
CA GLY A 539 -20.21 -3.67 12.37
C GLY A 539 -20.62 -5.05 11.87
N ALA A 540 -19.69 -5.88 11.38
CA ALA A 540 -19.96 -7.30 11.16
C ALA A 540 -19.62 -8.07 12.44
N SER A 541 -20.63 -8.35 13.25
CA SER A 541 -20.51 -9.22 14.42
C SER A 541 -19.85 -10.56 14.03
N LYS A 542 -18.70 -10.86 14.64
CA LYS A 542 -18.18 -12.23 14.78
C LYS A 542 -19.08 -13.01 15.76
N ALA A 543 -20.36 -13.15 15.43
CA ALA A 543 -21.33 -14.02 16.12
C ALA A 543 -22.65 -14.08 15.32
N ALA A 544 -22.60 -14.47 14.05
CA ALA A 544 -23.72 -15.13 13.39
C ALA A 544 -23.18 -16.00 12.28
N SER A 545 -23.63 -17.26 12.26
CA SER A 545 -23.43 -18.23 11.18
C SER A 545 -23.50 -17.57 9.79
N ALA A 546 -22.57 -17.93 8.90
CA ALA A 546 -22.49 -17.49 7.51
C ALA A 546 -23.64 -18.03 6.62
N SER A 547 -24.88 -17.86 7.05
CA SER A 547 -26.10 -18.26 6.35
C SER A 547 -27.12 -17.13 6.35
N ASN A 548 -27.32 -16.49 5.19
CA ASN A 548 -28.43 -15.58 4.84
C ASN A 548 -28.38 -14.13 5.35
N VAL A 549 -27.36 -13.34 5.01
CA VAL A 549 -27.44 -11.85 5.04
C VAL A 549 -27.86 -11.35 3.65
N LEU A 550 -28.79 -10.39 3.58
CA LEU A 550 -29.29 -9.86 2.31
C LEU A 550 -28.26 -8.91 1.67
N MET A 551 -27.74 -9.30 0.51
CA MET A 551 -26.93 -8.44 -0.36
C MET A 551 -27.81 -7.71 -1.37
N VAL A 552 -27.58 -6.42 -1.57
CA VAL A 552 -28.39 -5.58 -2.47
C VAL A 552 -27.49 -4.86 -3.46
N GLY A 553 -27.79 -4.99 -4.76
CA GLY A 553 -27.03 -4.39 -5.84
C GLY A 553 -27.17 -2.88 -5.98
N LEU A 554 -26.12 -2.24 -6.50
CA LEU A 554 -26.03 -0.82 -6.80
C LEU A 554 -26.81 -0.48 -8.08
N THR A 555 -27.65 0.55 -8.01
CA THR A 555 -28.37 1.12 -9.15
C THR A 555 -27.97 2.59 -9.31
N LEU A 556 -27.53 2.97 -10.51
CA LEU A 556 -27.20 4.37 -10.83
C LEU A 556 -28.45 5.13 -11.30
N ILE A 557 -28.55 6.40 -10.88
CA ILE A 557 -29.66 7.30 -11.22
C ILE A 557 -29.42 7.88 -12.63
N GLN A 558 -29.91 7.19 -13.66
CA GLN A 558 -29.62 7.54 -15.06
C GLN A 558 -30.07 8.96 -15.44
N GLY A 559 -31.20 9.43 -14.89
CA GLY A 559 -31.71 10.77 -15.14
C GLY A 559 -30.96 11.91 -14.43
N ALA A 560 -29.99 11.60 -13.57
CA ALA A 560 -29.31 12.59 -12.73
C ALA A 560 -28.41 13.53 -13.54
N GLY A 561 -27.69 12.98 -14.54
CA GLY A 561 -26.74 13.75 -15.35
C GLY A 561 -27.41 14.92 -16.09
N ALA A 562 -28.61 14.72 -16.64
CA ALA A 562 -29.39 15.75 -17.31
C ALA A 562 -29.79 16.92 -16.39
N LYS A 563 -29.80 16.70 -15.07
CA LYS A 563 -30.11 17.71 -14.04
C LYS A 563 -28.85 18.31 -13.40
N GLY A 564 -27.66 17.90 -13.87
CA GLY A 564 -26.39 18.24 -13.24
C GLY A 564 -26.21 17.64 -11.85
N ALA A 565 -26.94 16.58 -11.53
CA ALA A 565 -26.81 15.84 -10.28
C ALA A 565 -25.74 14.75 -10.46
N VAL A 566 -24.51 15.07 -10.06
CA VAL A 566 -23.34 14.20 -10.23
C VAL A 566 -22.50 14.18 -8.94
N CYS A 567 -21.81 13.07 -8.69
CA CYS A 567 -20.86 12.92 -7.59
C CYS A 567 -19.69 13.91 -7.70
N THR A 568 -18.85 13.99 -6.66
CA THR A 568 -17.70 14.91 -6.62
C THR A 568 -16.78 14.82 -7.85
N ASP A 569 -16.62 13.65 -8.45
CA ASP A 569 -15.83 13.42 -9.66
C ASP A 569 -16.57 13.63 -10.99
N GLY A 570 -17.89 13.84 -10.96
CA GLY A 570 -18.74 13.96 -12.14
C GLY A 570 -19.49 12.69 -12.55
N THR A 571 -19.31 11.56 -11.86
CA THR A 571 -20.08 10.33 -12.13
C THR A 571 -21.52 10.43 -11.64
N LEU A 572 -22.40 9.56 -12.14
CA LEU A 572 -23.80 9.54 -11.71
C LEU A 572 -23.92 9.04 -10.27
N PRO A 573 -24.81 9.62 -9.43
CA PRO A 573 -25.10 9.09 -8.10
C PRO A 573 -25.82 7.73 -8.18
N GLY A 574 -25.75 6.97 -7.10
CA GLY A 574 -26.35 5.64 -7.03
C GLY A 574 -26.99 5.31 -5.67
N TYR A 575 -27.80 4.26 -5.66
CA TYR A 575 -28.50 3.75 -4.48
C TYR A 575 -28.65 2.24 -4.55
N HIS A 576 -28.88 1.62 -3.40
CA HIS A 576 -29.25 0.20 -3.29
C HIS A 576 -30.70 0.11 -2.88
N TRP A 577 -31.49 -0.76 -3.53
CA TRP A 577 -32.92 -0.89 -3.26
C TRP A 577 -33.35 -2.35 -3.12
N HIS A 578 -33.93 -2.66 -1.95
CA HIS A 578 -34.68 -3.88 -1.73
C HIS A 578 -36.18 -3.57 -1.66
N ARG A 579 -36.96 -4.21 -2.53
CA ARG A 579 -38.41 -3.98 -2.64
C ARG A 579 -39.15 -4.47 -1.40
N GLY A 580 -40.18 -3.71 -1.02
CA GLY A 580 -41.09 -4.09 0.04
C GLY A 580 -42.03 -5.21 -0.39
N TYR A 581 -42.60 -5.91 0.59
CA TYR A 581 -43.50 -7.04 0.37
C TYR A 581 -44.59 -7.10 1.45
N GLY A 582 -45.68 -7.81 1.15
CA GLY A 582 -46.81 -7.94 2.07
C GLY A 582 -47.39 -6.58 2.49
N SER A 583 -47.61 -6.39 3.80
CA SER A 583 -48.15 -5.15 4.35
C SER A 583 -47.22 -3.93 4.19
N GLY A 584 -45.90 -4.15 4.05
CA GLY A 584 -44.90 -3.10 3.89
C GLY A 584 -44.66 -2.66 2.44
N ALA A 585 -45.34 -3.26 1.45
CA ALA A 585 -45.12 -2.96 0.02
C ALA A 585 -45.38 -1.49 -0.36
N ASN A 586 -46.25 -0.78 0.38
CA ASN A 586 -46.54 0.65 0.20
C ASN A 586 -45.92 1.54 1.29
N SER A 587 -44.91 1.03 1.99
CA SER A 587 -44.15 1.76 3.01
C SER A 587 -42.69 1.88 2.58
N TRP A 588 -42.08 3.04 2.85
CA TRP A 588 -40.76 3.40 2.30
C TRP A 588 -39.81 3.87 3.40
N LEU A 589 -38.62 3.28 3.43
CA LEU A 589 -37.50 3.67 4.27
C LEU A 589 -36.36 4.09 3.35
N ILE A 590 -36.05 5.39 3.37
CA ILE A 590 -34.89 5.96 2.68
C ILE A 590 -33.80 6.17 3.72
N HIS A 591 -32.66 5.50 3.58
CA HIS A 591 -31.50 5.63 4.43
C HIS A 591 -30.37 6.37 3.71
N LEU A 592 -29.95 7.50 4.26
CA LEU A 592 -28.87 8.33 3.75
C LEU A 592 -27.56 7.86 4.35
N GLU A 593 -26.64 7.44 3.49
CA GLU A 593 -25.33 6.98 3.92
C GLU A 593 -24.51 8.12 4.57
N GLY A 594 -23.81 7.81 5.66
CA GLY A 594 -22.88 8.72 6.35
C GLY A 594 -21.50 8.79 5.67
N GLY A 595 -20.46 9.32 6.32
CA GLY A 595 -19.08 9.24 5.79
C GLY A 595 -18.27 10.54 5.85
N ALA A 596 -18.44 11.34 6.90
CA ALA A 596 -17.74 12.62 7.14
C ALA A 596 -17.83 13.61 5.95
N TRP A 597 -17.03 14.68 5.97
CA TRP A 597 -17.07 15.73 4.94
C TRP A 597 -15.71 15.99 4.33
N CYS A 598 -15.67 16.72 3.22
CA CYS A 598 -14.44 17.35 2.74
C CYS A 598 -14.62 18.89 2.75
N ASN A 599 -13.67 19.59 3.36
CA ASN A 599 -13.83 21.00 3.75
C ASN A 599 -12.83 21.94 3.05
N ASN A 600 -11.99 21.43 2.16
CA ASN A 600 -11.08 22.22 1.33
C ASN A 600 -10.81 21.49 0.01
N VAL A 601 -10.27 22.19 -0.99
CA VAL A 601 -10.01 21.62 -2.33
C VAL A 601 -9.17 20.34 -2.26
N ARG A 602 -8.13 20.31 -1.42
CA ARG A 602 -7.24 19.16 -1.28
C ARG A 602 -7.97 17.91 -0.79
N THR A 603 -8.73 18.03 0.30
CA THR A 603 -9.50 16.92 0.87
C THR A 603 -10.59 16.43 -0.09
N CYS A 604 -11.22 17.32 -0.86
CA CYS A 604 -12.22 16.95 -1.85
C CYS A 604 -11.64 16.29 -3.11
N VAL A 605 -10.46 16.72 -3.58
CA VAL A 605 -9.70 16.05 -4.67
C VAL A 605 -9.29 14.64 -4.26
N TYR A 606 -8.97 14.42 -2.98
CA TYR A 606 -8.74 13.08 -2.49
C TYR A 606 -10.05 12.28 -2.50
N ARG A 607 -11.11 12.84 -1.91
CA ARG A 607 -12.41 12.18 -1.76
C ARG A 607 -13.01 11.69 -3.08
N LYS A 608 -12.82 12.43 -4.18
CA LYS A 608 -13.32 12.05 -5.51
C LYS A 608 -12.74 10.73 -6.05
N LYS A 609 -11.60 10.27 -5.51
CA LYS A 609 -10.96 8.98 -5.87
C LYS A 609 -11.42 7.80 -4.99
N SER A 610 -12.56 7.94 -4.30
CA SER A 610 -13.12 6.92 -3.40
C SER A 610 -14.61 6.72 -3.67
N GLY A 611 -15.20 5.67 -3.12
CA GLY A 611 -16.66 5.44 -3.17
C GLY A 611 -17.48 6.57 -2.56
N ARG A 612 -16.85 7.46 -1.77
CA ARG A 612 -17.44 8.63 -1.13
C ARG A 612 -17.42 9.91 -1.95
N GLY A 613 -16.88 9.85 -3.17
CA GLY A 613 -16.86 10.97 -4.11
C GLY A 613 -17.07 10.56 -5.57
N SER A 614 -17.25 9.26 -5.83
CA SER A 614 -17.45 8.71 -7.18
C SER A 614 -18.14 7.36 -7.14
N SER A 615 -19.13 7.17 -8.02
CA SER A 615 -19.82 5.88 -8.14
C SER A 615 -19.01 4.81 -8.88
N ALA A 616 -17.91 5.19 -9.54
CA ALA A 616 -16.99 4.22 -10.14
C ALA A 616 -16.38 3.29 -9.07
N TYR A 617 -16.10 3.84 -7.88
CA TYR A 617 -15.50 3.13 -6.75
C TYR A 617 -16.51 2.64 -5.71
N MET A 618 -17.82 2.85 -5.91
CA MET A 618 -18.84 2.28 -5.02
C MET A 618 -18.90 0.76 -5.14
N GLU A 619 -19.08 0.10 -4.00
CA GLU A 619 -19.35 -1.33 -3.90
C GLU A 619 -20.58 -1.68 -4.75
N LYS A 620 -20.44 -2.72 -5.57
CA LYS A 620 -21.52 -3.14 -6.47
C LYS A 620 -22.66 -3.80 -5.72
N GLU A 621 -22.39 -4.37 -4.55
CA GLU A 621 -23.40 -4.90 -3.63
C GLU A 621 -23.02 -4.56 -2.20
N ILE A 622 -24.02 -4.28 -1.35
CA ILE A 622 -23.82 -4.07 0.09
C ILE A 622 -24.79 -4.91 0.91
N ALA A 623 -24.37 -5.27 2.12
CA ALA A 623 -25.21 -5.97 3.08
C ALA A 623 -26.22 -5.02 3.70
N PHE A 624 -27.49 -5.45 3.76
CA PHE A 624 -28.54 -4.74 4.48
C PHE A 624 -28.70 -5.33 5.89
N THR A 625 -28.26 -4.58 6.90
CA THR A 625 -28.28 -4.94 8.33
C THR A 625 -29.02 -3.88 9.16
N GLY A 626 -29.27 -4.17 10.45
CA GLY A 626 -29.91 -3.22 11.36
C GLY A 626 -31.28 -2.79 10.84
N ILE A 627 -31.53 -1.48 10.79
CA ILE A 627 -32.77 -0.87 10.28
C ILE A 627 -33.06 -1.24 8.80
N LEU A 628 -32.05 -1.70 8.04
CA LEU A 628 -32.21 -2.13 6.65
C LEU A 628 -32.42 -3.65 6.49
N SER A 629 -32.27 -4.44 7.55
CA SER A 629 -32.43 -5.90 7.49
C SER A 629 -33.83 -6.29 6.99
N ASN A 630 -33.91 -7.36 6.20
CA ASN A 630 -35.16 -7.91 5.67
C ASN A 630 -35.79 -8.99 6.55
N LYS A 631 -35.23 -9.25 7.73
CA LYS A 631 -35.75 -10.25 8.68
C LYS A 631 -36.41 -9.58 9.87
N ALA A 632 -37.62 -10.00 10.21
CA ALA A 632 -38.38 -9.46 11.33
C ALA A 632 -37.66 -9.65 12.68
N GLU A 633 -36.93 -10.76 12.85
CA GLU A 633 -36.10 -11.03 14.04
C GLU A 633 -35.02 -9.97 14.30
N TYR A 634 -34.59 -9.25 13.24
CA TYR A 634 -33.52 -8.26 13.31
C TYR A 634 -34.01 -6.82 13.09
N ASN A 635 -35.21 -6.66 12.53
CA ASN A 635 -35.81 -5.39 12.19
C ASN A 635 -37.35 -5.49 12.28
N PRO A 636 -37.91 -5.54 13.49
CA PRO A 636 -39.28 -6.02 13.72
C PRO A 636 -40.35 -5.23 12.96
N ASP A 637 -40.12 -3.94 12.78
CA ASP A 637 -41.14 -3.01 12.28
C ASP A 637 -40.94 -2.60 10.80
N PHE A 638 -39.71 -2.67 10.27
CA PHE A 638 -39.37 -2.15 8.94
C PHE A 638 -38.86 -3.24 7.95
N TYR A 639 -38.78 -4.51 8.38
CA TYR A 639 -38.21 -5.63 7.60
C TYR A 639 -38.90 -5.97 6.27
N ASN A 640 -40.13 -5.50 6.07
CA ASN A 640 -40.91 -5.75 4.85
C ASN A 640 -41.21 -4.47 4.05
N TRP A 641 -40.65 -3.33 4.43
CA TRP A 641 -40.78 -2.05 3.70
C TRP A 641 -39.94 -2.01 2.42
N ASN A 642 -40.18 -1.04 1.55
CA ASN A 642 -39.19 -0.66 0.54
C ASN A 642 -38.01 -0.03 1.26
N ARG A 643 -36.83 -0.64 1.18
CA ARG A 643 -35.63 -0.20 1.87
C ARG A 643 -34.61 0.26 0.86
N ILE A 644 -34.21 1.52 0.96
CA ILE A 644 -33.26 2.15 0.06
C ILE A 644 -32.10 2.69 0.87
N LYS A 645 -30.87 2.43 0.42
CA LYS A 645 -29.67 3.13 0.89
C LYS A 645 -29.15 4.01 -0.23
N LEU A 646 -29.32 5.32 -0.10
CA LEU A 646 -28.77 6.31 -1.05
C LEU A 646 -27.29 6.52 -0.73
N ARG A 647 -26.42 6.28 -1.71
CA ARG A 647 -24.97 6.35 -1.53
C ARG A 647 -24.51 7.80 -1.48
N TYR A 648 -23.57 8.07 -0.58
CA TYR A 648 -23.10 9.43 -0.28
C TYR A 648 -21.84 9.76 -1.08
N CYS A 649 -21.96 10.70 -2.01
CA CYS A 649 -20.88 11.06 -2.94
C CYS A 649 -20.68 12.56 -3.19
N ASP A 650 -21.28 13.44 -2.39
CA ASP A 650 -21.15 14.91 -2.54
C ASP A 650 -20.17 15.54 -1.54
N GLY A 651 -20.06 15.01 -0.32
CA GLY A 651 -19.16 15.54 0.70
C GLY A 651 -19.71 16.70 1.54
N ALA A 652 -21.01 17.01 1.46
CA ALA A 652 -21.70 18.07 2.21
C ALA A 652 -23.11 17.68 2.70
N SER A 653 -23.29 16.46 3.21
CA SER A 653 -24.60 15.97 3.70
C SER A 653 -25.76 16.18 2.73
N PHE A 654 -25.53 15.99 1.43
CA PHE A 654 -26.51 16.22 0.37
C PHE A 654 -27.03 17.67 0.27
N SER A 655 -26.26 18.66 0.75
CA SER A 655 -26.72 20.06 0.78
C SER A 655 -25.89 21.01 -0.10
N GLY A 656 -24.76 20.58 -0.69
CA GLY A 656 -23.96 21.44 -1.57
C GLY A 656 -24.61 21.72 -2.94
N ASP A 657 -24.42 22.93 -3.48
CA ASP A 657 -24.66 23.22 -4.91
C ASP A 657 -23.66 24.26 -5.44
N SER A 658 -22.43 23.81 -5.69
CA SER A 658 -21.39 24.61 -6.34
C SER A 658 -20.45 23.73 -7.17
N GLU A 659 -19.43 24.34 -7.76
CA GLU A 659 -18.35 23.61 -8.44
C GLU A 659 -17.02 24.32 -8.28
N ASN A 660 -15.94 23.56 -8.43
CA ASN A 660 -14.60 24.09 -8.58
C ASN A 660 -14.02 23.55 -9.90
N GLN A 661 -14.10 24.39 -10.94
CA GLN A 661 -13.66 24.02 -12.29
C GLN A 661 -12.15 23.73 -12.35
N ALA A 662 -11.33 24.51 -11.64
CA ALA A 662 -9.87 24.34 -11.64
C ALA A 662 -9.44 22.97 -11.09
N ALA A 663 -10.13 22.47 -10.06
CA ALA A 663 -9.85 21.16 -9.46
C ALA A 663 -10.71 20.01 -10.03
N GLN A 664 -11.59 20.31 -11.01
CA GLN A 664 -12.60 19.39 -11.53
C GLN A 664 -13.40 18.72 -10.41
N LEU A 665 -14.02 19.54 -9.55
CA LEU A 665 -14.87 19.09 -8.45
C LEU A 665 -16.30 19.58 -8.64
N GLN A 666 -17.25 18.67 -8.45
CA GLN A 666 -18.68 18.94 -8.55
C GLN A 666 -19.33 18.79 -7.17
N PHE A 667 -19.79 19.88 -6.55
CA PHE A 667 -20.42 19.85 -5.24
C PHE A 667 -21.94 19.89 -5.40
N ARG A 668 -22.54 18.76 -5.80
CA ARG A 668 -23.95 18.70 -6.25
C ARG A 668 -24.87 17.97 -5.27
N GLY A 669 -24.58 18.01 -3.97
CA GLY A 669 -25.35 17.33 -2.94
C GLY A 669 -26.86 17.58 -3.02
N GLN A 670 -27.28 18.86 -3.08
CA GLN A 670 -28.69 19.22 -3.14
C GLN A 670 -29.36 18.68 -4.42
N ARG A 671 -28.62 18.68 -5.53
CA ARG A 671 -29.14 18.15 -6.81
C ARG A 671 -29.24 16.64 -6.79
N ILE A 672 -28.27 15.95 -6.18
CA ILE A 672 -28.29 14.49 -5.99
C ILE A 672 -29.53 14.11 -5.15
N TRP A 673 -29.76 14.82 -4.04
CA TRP A 673 -30.95 14.62 -3.21
C TRP A 673 -32.24 14.74 -4.01
N LEU A 674 -32.43 15.86 -4.73
CA LEU A 674 -33.62 16.09 -5.55
C LEU A 674 -33.81 15.02 -6.63
N ALA A 675 -32.74 14.67 -7.35
CA ALA A 675 -32.78 13.65 -8.40
C ALA A 675 -33.12 12.26 -7.84
N ALA A 676 -32.57 11.90 -6.67
CA ALA A 676 -32.87 10.64 -6.00
C ALA A 676 -34.32 10.58 -5.53
N MET A 677 -34.82 11.64 -4.89
CA MET A 677 -36.21 11.69 -4.43
C MET A 677 -37.18 11.56 -5.60
N GLU A 678 -36.94 12.27 -6.70
CA GLU A 678 -37.76 12.15 -7.90
C GLU A 678 -37.73 10.74 -8.49
N GLU A 679 -36.55 10.10 -8.54
CA GLU A 679 -36.44 8.71 -8.99
C GLU A 679 -37.25 7.76 -8.10
N PHE A 680 -37.18 7.89 -6.78
CA PHE A 680 -37.96 7.03 -5.87
C PHE A 680 -39.46 7.31 -5.98
N MET A 681 -39.86 8.57 -6.15
CA MET A 681 -41.25 8.95 -6.41
C MET A 681 -41.78 8.30 -7.69
N SER A 682 -40.96 8.22 -8.74
CA SER A 682 -41.31 7.53 -10.00
C SER A 682 -41.46 6.02 -9.86
N LYS A 683 -40.77 5.41 -8.87
CA LYS A 683 -40.78 3.97 -8.60
C LYS A 683 -41.88 3.52 -7.63
N GLY A 684 -42.81 4.41 -7.31
CA GLY A 684 -43.99 4.11 -6.50
C GLY A 684 -44.02 4.77 -5.13
N MET A 685 -42.95 5.49 -4.71
CA MET A 685 -42.94 6.20 -3.43
C MET A 685 -44.03 7.29 -3.36
N ARG A 686 -44.45 7.85 -4.49
CA ARG A 686 -45.55 8.83 -4.56
C ARG A 686 -46.86 8.32 -3.95
N SER A 687 -47.10 7.02 -4.01
CA SER A 687 -48.30 6.37 -3.48
C SER A 687 -48.09 5.75 -2.09
N ALA A 688 -46.98 6.10 -1.41
CA ALA A 688 -46.67 5.57 -0.09
C ALA A 688 -47.73 5.95 0.95
N LYS A 689 -48.12 4.98 1.77
CA LYS A 689 -48.92 5.23 2.98
C LYS A 689 -48.04 5.74 4.13
N GLN A 690 -46.81 5.27 4.17
CA GLN A 690 -45.84 5.56 5.22
C GLN A 690 -44.46 5.77 4.60
N ALA A 691 -43.75 6.80 5.06
CA ALA A 691 -42.39 7.07 4.67
C ALA A 691 -41.55 7.43 5.90
N LEU A 692 -40.32 6.94 5.93
CA LEU A 692 -39.31 7.26 6.94
C LEU A 692 -38.03 7.68 6.21
N LEU A 693 -37.61 8.92 6.44
CA LEU A 693 -36.26 9.35 6.08
C LEU A 693 -35.33 9.02 7.25
N SER A 694 -34.23 8.36 6.99
CA SER A 694 -33.24 8.02 8.00
C SER A 694 -31.84 8.22 7.47
N GLY A 695 -30.84 8.23 8.34
CA GLY A 695 -29.44 8.24 7.93
C GLY A 695 -28.52 8.24 9.13
N CYS A 696 -27.26 7.86 8.90
CA CYS A 696 -26.23 7.92 9.92
C CYS A 696 -25.19 9.03 9.66
N SER A 697 -24.64 9.65 10.71
CA SER A 697 -23.44 10.50 10.63
C SER A 697 -23.72 11.72 9.75
N ALA A 698 -22.92 11.98 8.71
CA ALA A 698 -23.23 12.98 7.68
C ALA A 698 -24.62 12.78 7.03
N GLY A 699 -25.10 11.53 6.88
CA GLY A 699 -26.45 11.20 6.41
C GLY A 699 -27.53 11.38 7.49
N GLY A 700 -27.16 11.28 8.77
CA GLY A 700 -28.01 11.66 9.90
C GLY A 700 -28.24 13.16 9.93
N LEU A 701 -27.17 13.95 9.78
CA LEU A 701 -27.25 15.40 9.58
C LEU A 701 -28.11 15.73 8.35
N ALA A 702 -27.92 15.04 7.23
CA ALA A 702 -28.74 15.22 6.03
C ALA A 702 -30.23 14.92 6.31
N SER A 703 -30.53 13.90 7.12
CA SER A 703 -31.90 13.56 7.51
C SER A 703 -32.57 14.65 8.34
N ILE A 704 -31.79 15.45 9.07
CA ILE A 704 -32.26 16.66 9.77
C ILE A 704 -32.51 17.78 8.77
N LEU A 705 -31.51 18.08 7.93
CA LEU A 705 -31.53 19.21 6.99
C LEU A 705 -32.67 19.09 5.96
N HIS A 706 -32.92 17.88 5.46
CA HIS A 706 -33.91 17.62 4.42
C HIS A 706 -35.25 17.08 4.96
N CYS A 707 -35.47 17.05 6.27
CA CYS A 707 -36.66 16.42 6.85
C CYS A 707 -37.97 17.06 6.37
N ASP A 708 -38.06 18.40 6.46
CA ASP A 708 -39.26 19.12 6.03
C ASP A 708 -39.41 19.13 4.50
N GLU A 709 -38.30 19.12 3.76
CA GLU A 709 -38.31 18.97 2.30
C GLU A 709 -38.88 17.61 1.90
N PHE A 710 -38.46 16.53 2.58
CA PHE A 710 -38.96 15.18 2.37
C PHE A 710 -40.46 15.07 2.69
N ARG A 711 -40.93 15.68 3.80
CA ARG A 711 -42.37 15.75 4.12
C ARG A 711 -43.17 16.45 3.03
N GLY A 712 -42.61 17.50 2.42
CA GLY A 712 -43.22 18.27 1.35
C GLY A 712 -43.48 17.50 0.05
N LEU A 713 -42.79 16.36 -0.16
CA LEU A 713 -42.99 15.52 -1.35
C LEU A 713 -44.30 14.73 -1.33
N PHE A 714 -44.93 14.58 -0.17
CA PHE A 714 -46.08 13.70 0.03
C PHE A 714 -47.37 14.47 0.32
N SER A 715 -48.50 13.87 -0.06
CA SER A 715 -49.84 14.37 0.28
C SER A 715 -50.08 14.43 1.80
N GLY A 716 -51.16 15.10 2.22
CA GLY A 716 -51.56 15.18 3.63
C GLY A 716 -51.81 13.82 4.30
N ASN A 717 -52.17 12.79 3.52
CA ASN A 717 -52.58 11.48 4.03
C ASN A 717 -51.42 10.50 4.28
N THR A 718 -50.21 10.79 3.79
CA THR A 718 -49.03 9.94 4.01
C THR A 718 -48.43 10.24 5.38
N LYS A 719 -48.18 9.21 6.19
CA LYS A 719 -47.41 9.37 7.45
C LYS A 719 -45.93 9.49 7.11
N VAL A 720 -45.35 10.66 7.33
CA VAL A 720 -43.92 10.93 7.09
C VAL A 720 -43.26 11.35 8.39
N LYS A 721 -42.13 10.71 8.71
CA LYS A 721 -41.29 11.06 9.86
C LYS A 721 -39.82 10.93 9.48
N CYS A 722 -38.92 11.49 10.28
CA CYS A 722 -37.47 11.42 10.04
C CYS A 722 -36.73 10.84 11.25
N LEU A 723 -35.63 10.13 11.01
CA LEU A 723 -34.73 9.58 12.03
C LEU A 723 -33.31 10.04 11.74
N SER A 724 -32.71 10.76 12.68
CA SER A 724 -31.29 11.11 12.61
C SER A 724 -30.51 10.23 13.58
N ASP A 725 -29.64 9.37 13.06
CA ASP A 725 -28.69 8.58 13.84
C ASP A 725 -27.29 9.21 13.78
N ALA A 726 -26.68 9.48 14.93
CA ALA A 726 -25.34 10.09 15.03
C ALA A 726 -25.17 11.39 14.21
N GLY A 727 -26.28 12.10 13.96
CA GLY A 727 -26.34 13.32 13.14
C GLY A 727 -26.32 14.61 13.95
N MET A 728 -26.38 14.52 15.29
CA MET A 728 -26.49 15.64 16.22
C MET A 728 -25.12 16.21 16.59
N PHE A 729 -24.35 16.65 15.60
CA PHE A 729 -23.03 17.27 15.83
C PHE A 729 -23.16 18.63 16.48
N LEU A 730 -22.34 18.89 17.49
CA LEU A 730 -22.35 20.16 18.24
C LEU A 730 -21.14 21.05 17.93
N ASP A 731 -21.35 22.36 17.96
CA ASP A 731 -20.27 23.35 17.90
C ASP A 731 -19.77 23.62 19.33
N VAL A 732 -18.75 22.88 19.73
CA VAL A 732 -18.24 22.84 21.10
C VAL A 732 -16.73 23.04 21.12
N VAL A 733 -16.22 23.44 22.28
CA VAL A 733 -14.80 23.68 22.48
C VAL A 733 -14.04 22.34 22.53
N ASP A 734 -12.95 22.25 21.79
CA ASP A 734 -12.03 21.10 21.80
C ASP A 734 -11.03 21.17 22.96
N VAL A 735 -10.24 20.12 23.16
CA VAL A 735 -9.30 20.00 24.29
C VAL A 735 -8.17 21.04 24.28
N SER A 736 -7.97 21.75 23.15
CA SER A 736 -7.02 22.87 23.05
C SER A 736 -7.65 24.24 23.36
N GLY A 737 -8.96 24.30 23.61
CA GLY A 737 -9.71 25.55 23.73
C GLY A 737 -10.20 26.11 22.39
N GLY A 738 -10.02 25.39 21.28
CA GLY A 738 -10.46 25.78 19.94
C GLY A 738 -11.85 25.26 19.57
N HIS A 739 -12.30 25.52 18.34
CA HIS A 739 -13.52 24.95 17.76
C HIS A 739 -13.19 24.18 16.48
N THR A 740 -12.63 22.98 16.60
CA THR A 740 -12.19 22.18 15.44
C THR A 740 -13.33 21.91 14.45
N ILE A 741 -14.47 21.36 14.89
CA ILE A 741 -15.57 21.01 13.95
C ILE A 741 -16.18 22.25 13.29
N ARG A 742 -16.21 23.41 13.95
CA ARG A 742 -16.65 24.67 13.34
C ARG A 742 -15.78 25.06 12.15
N LYS A 743 -14.46 24.85 12.23
CA LYS A 743 -13.55 25.08 11.09
C LYS A 743 -13.82 24.11 9.94
N VAL A 744 -14.13 22.84 10.25
CA VAL A 744 -14.54 21.85 9.25
C VAL A 744 -15.82 22.30 8.55
N PHE A 745 -16.87 22.59 9.31
CA PHE A 745 -18.18 23.00 8.77
C PHE A 745 -18.08 24.33 8.01
N GLY A 746 -17.29 25.28 8.49
CA GLY A 746 -17.07 26.54 7.78
C GLY A 746 -16.41 26.34 6.42
N GLY A 747 -15.44 25.42 6.34
CA GLY A 747 -14.83 25.02 5.06
C GLY A 747 -15.81 24.32 4.12
N VAL A 748 -16.65 23.40 4.63
CA VAL A 748 -17.71 22.74 3.84
C VAL A 748 -18.70 23.77 3.29
N VAL A 749 -19.26 24.60 4.18
CA VAL A 749 -20.27 25.60 3.84
C VAL A 749 -19.74 26.62 2.83
N GLY A 750 -18.51 27.10 3.03
CA GLY A 750 -17.87 28.05 2.13
C GLY A 750 -17.49 27.47 0.77
N LEU A 751 -16.84 26.30 0.74
CA LEU A 751 -16.35 25.68 -0.49
C LEU A 751 -17.49 25.16 -1.37
N GLN A 752 -18.48 24.52 -0.75
CA GLN A 752 -19.55 23.78 -1.44
C GLN A 752 -20.83 24.60 -1.64
N GLY A 753 -20.80 25.89 -1.26
CA GLY A 753 -21.87 26.85 -1.58
C GLY A 753 -23.18 26.67 -0.81
N LEU A 754 -23.14 26.20 0.44
CA LEU A 754 -24.35 25.79 1.19
C LEU A 754 -25.23 26.97 1.63
N LYS A 755 -24.75 28.21 1.54
CA LYS A 755 -25.51 29.40 2.01
C LYS A 755 -26.94 29.46 1.46
N ASN A 756 -27.14 29.04 0.22
CA ASN A 756 -28.42 29.14 -0.47
C ASN A 756 -29.32 27.90 -0.31
N THR A 757 -28.77 26.78 0.19
CA THR A 757 -29.49 25.52 0.38
C THR A 757 -29.89 25.28 1.84
N LEU A 758 -29.20 25.93 2.78
CA LEU A 758 -29.55 25.85 4.20
C LEU A 758 -30.89 26.56 4.52
N PRO A 759 -31.58 26.16 5.60
CA PRO A 759 -32.89 26.72 5.93
C PRO A 759 -32.85 28.23 6.17
N SER A 760 -33.68 28.96 5.41
CA SER A 760 -33.74 30.43 5.45
C SER A 760 -34.11 30.97 6.83
N PHE A 761 -34.95 30.25 7.59
CA PHE A 761 -35.30 30.62 8.97
C PHE A 761 -34.08 30.66 9.91
N CYS A 762 -32.98 30.01 9.55
CA CYS A 762 -31.73 30.05 10.29
C CYS A 762 -30.78 31.09 9.69
N THR A 763 -30.52 31.03 8.38
CA THR A 763 -29.53 31.90 7.71
C THR A 763 -29.91 33.39 7.73
N ASN A 764 -31.18 33.70 7.98
CA ASN A 764 -31.64 35.08 8.20
C ASN A 764 -31.24 35.66 9.57
N HIS A 765 -30.82 34.82 10.52
CA HIS A 765 -30.50 35.22 11.89
C HIS A 765 -29.10 34.81 12.35
N LEU A 766 -28.51 33.78 11.75
CA LEU A 766 -27.19 33.25 12.09
C LEU A 766 -26.34 33.12 10.83
N ASP A 767 -25.02 33.05 11.02
CA ASP A 767 -24.11 32.80 9.92
C ASP A 767 -24.35 31.39 9.30
N PRO A 768 -24.09 31.19 8.00
CA PRO A 768 -24.35 29.93 7.34
C PRO A 768 -23.66 28.71 7.98
N THR A 769 -22.49 28.89 8.59
CA THR A 769 -21.79 27.78 9.29
C THR A 769 -22.58 27.33 10.49
N SER A 770 -23.07 28.28 11.29
CA SER A 770 -23.95 28.00 12.43
C SER A 770 -25.25 27.31 12.00
N CYS A 771 -25.74 27.58 10.79
CA CYS A 771 -26.94 26.92 10.25
C CYS A 771 -26.70 25.52 9.66
N PHE A 772 -25.45 25.06 9.56
CA PHE A 772 -25.17 23.67 9.23
C PHE A 772 -25.12 22.78 10.48
N PHE A 773 -25.05 23.40 11.66
CA PHE A 773 -25.04 22.72 12.95
C PHE A 773 -26.48 22.42 13.43
N PRO A 774 -26.85 21.15 13.66
CA PRO A 774 -28.20 20.77 14.06
C PRO A 774 -28.74 21.46 15.31
N GLN A 775 -27.89 21.86 16.26
CA GLN A 775 -28.37 22.51 17.50
C GLN A 775 -29.13 23.81 17.25
N ASN A 776 -28.91 24.43 16.09
CA ASN A 776 -29.59 25.65 15.67
C ASN A 776 -30.84 25.39 14.83
N LEU A 777 -31.10 24.13 14.45
CA LEU A 777 -32.16 23.74 13.51
C LEU A 777 -33.24 22.88 14.15
N VAL A 778 -32.86 21.85 14.93
CA VAL A 778 -33.74 20.74 15.31
C VAL A 778 -35.02 21.20 16.02
N ALA A 779 -34.96 22.25 16.83
CA ALA A 779 -36.12 22.77 17.56
C ALA A 779 -37.17 23.45 16.66
N LYS A 780 -36.82 23.79 15.41
CA LYS A 780 -37.70 24.46 14.44
C LYS A 780 -38.18 23.56 13.30
N ILE A 781 -37.69 22.31 13.23
CA ILE A 781 -38.17 21.33 12.25
C ILE A 781 -39.63 21.00 12.56
N GLN A 782 -40.48 21.07 11.55
CA GLN A 782 -41.93 20.90 11.71
C GLN A 782 -42.33 19.43 11.66
N THR A 783 -41.65 18.66 10.82
CA THR A 783 -41.89 17.23 10.65
C THR A 783 -41.41 16.45 11.87
N PRO A 784 -42.18 15.47 12.37
CA PRO A 784 -41.74 14.67 13.51
C PRO A 784 -40.38 14.01 13.25
N LEU A 785 -39.43 14.33 14.11
CA LEU A 785 -38.05 13.85 14.03
C LEU A 785 -37.72 13.01 15.27
N PHE A 786 -36.98 11.93 15.06
CA PHE A 786 -36.36 11.13 16.11
C PHE A 786 -34.86 11.35 16.11
N ILE A 787 -34.30 11.73 17.27
CA ILE A 787 -32.85 11.83 17.45
C ILE A 787 -32.38 10.56 18.15
N LEU A 788 -31.65 9.74 17.41
CA LEU A 788 -30.86 8.64 17.95
C LEU A 788 -29.41 9.12 18.00
N ASN A 789 -28.83 9.24 19.18
CA ASN A 789 -27.45 9.67 19.29
C ASN A 789 -26.85 9.14 20.58
N THR A 790 -25.57 8.81 20.57
CA THR A 790 -24.82 8.57 21.80
C THR A 790 -24.51 9.90 22.47
N ALA A 791 -24.57 9.93 23.81
CA ALA A 791 -24.09 11.07 24.59
C ALA A 791 -22.58 11.31 24.44
N TYR A 792 -21.82 10.25 24.12
CA TYR A 792 -20.38 10.26 23.92
C TYR A 792 -20.05 9.75 22.52
N ASP A 793 -20.50 10.49 21.49
CA ASP A 793 -20.26 10.12 20.09
C ASP A 793 -18.77 9.97 19.80
N SER A 794 -18.35 8.73 19.50
CA SER A 794 -16.94 8.38 19.39
C SER A 794 -16.26 9.09 18.23
N TRP A 795 -16.98 9.37 17.14
CA TRP A 795 -16.44 10.11 16.01
C TRP A 795 -16.26 11.58 16.38
N GLN A 796 -17.25 12.21 17.01
CA GLN A 796 -17.10 13.60 17.44
C GLN A 796 -15.99 13.75 18.49
N ILE A 797 -15.79 12.76 19.36
CA ILE A 797 -14.65 12.74 20.28
C ILE A 797 -13.31 12.74 19.52
N GLN A 798 -13.14 11.83 18.55
CA GLN A 798 -11.87 11.69 17.82
C GLN A 798 -11.60 12.81 16.83
N SER A 799 -12.62 13.20 16.05
CA SER A 799 -12.47 14.12 14.93
C SER A 799 -12.73 15.59 15.29
N SER A 800 -13.36 15.87 16.44
CA SER A 800 -13.67 17.23 16.89
C SER A 800 -13.09 17.59 18.25
N LEU A 801 -13.38 16.80 19.30
CA LEU A 801 -13.03 17.20 20.67
C LEU A 801 -11.55 17.00 20.97
N ALA A 802 -10.98 15.86 20.58
CA ALA A 802 -9.59 15.51 20.83
C ALA A 802 -8.85 15.01 19.57
N PRO A 803 -8.91 15.73 18.42
CA PRO A 803 -8.10 15.39 17.26
C PRO A 803 -6.62 15.57 17.57
N THR A 804 -5.75 14.93 16.78
CA THR A 804 -4.28 15.05 16.91
C THR A 804 -3.80 16.50 16.87
N SER A 805 -4.48 17.36 16.11
CA SER A 805 -4.18 18.78 16.03
C SER A 805 -4.51 19.59 17.30
N ALA A 806 -5.46 19.11 18.13
CA ALA A 806 -5.84 19.76 19.38
C ALA A 806 -5.15 19.12 20.61
N ASP A 807 -4.56 17.94 20.46
CA ASP A 807 -3.83 17.21 21.51
C ASP A 807 -2.37 16.93 21.10
N PRO A 808 -1.52 17.97 20.96
CA PRO A 808 -0.14 17.80 20.48
C PRO A 808 0.76 17.04 21.47
N SER A 809 0.40 17.00 22.76
CA SER A 809 1.12 16.23 23.78
C SER A 809 0.71 14.76 23.84
N GLY A 810 -0.35 14.36 23.13
CA GLY A 810 -0.89 13.00 23.16
C GLY A 810 -1.60 12.63 24.47
N TYR A 811 -2.02 13.61 25.29
CA TYR A 811 -2.67 13.36 26.58
C TYR A 811 -4.02 12.64 26.44
N TRP A 812 -4.75 12.93 25.36
CA TRP A 812 -6.04 12.34 25.02
C TRP A 812 -5.94 11.12 24.10
N HIS A 813 -4.73 10.78 23.63
CA HIS A 813 -4.49 9.72 22.65
C HIS A 813 -5.15 8.39 23.02
N ASP A 814 -4.89 7.88 24.23
CA ASP A 814 -5.42 6.59 24.64
C ASP A 814 -6.91 6.66 25.00
N CYS A 815 -7.36 7.76 25.62
CA CYS A 815 -8.75 7.97 26.01
C CYS A 815 -9.71 8.04 24.81
N ARG A 816 -9.34 8.78 23.74
CA ARG A 816 -10.19 8.90 22.54
C ARG A 816 -10.26 7.61 21.73
N LEU A 817 -9.28 6.71 21.87
CA LEU A 817 -9.26 5.39 21.23
C LEU A 817 -9.94 4.32 22.10
N ASN A 818 -9.81 4.43 23.42
CA ASN A 818 -10.44 3.52 24.35
C ASN A 818 -10.94 4.28 25.59
N HIS A 819 -12.26 4.34 25.72
CA HIS A 819 -12.92 4.98 26.86
C HIS A 819 -12.47 4.46 28.23
N THR A 820 -12.01 3.20 28.33
CA THR A 820 -11.49 2.64 29.60
C THR A 820 -10.14 3.22 30.02
N ALA A 821 -9.42 3.86 29.10
CA ALA A 821 -8.15 4.52 29.36
C ALA A 821 -8.31 6.00 29.78
N CYS A 822 -9.53 6.53 29.76
CA CYS A 822 -9.81 7.90 30.17
C CYS A 822 -9.61 8.10 31.67
N SER A 823 -8.86 9.14 32.03
CA SER A 823 -8.74 9.60 33.41
C SER A 823 -10.06 10.21 33.93
N PRO A 824 -10.27 10.33 35.25
CA PRO A 824 -11.45 10.98 35.80
C PRO A 824 -11.68 12.41 35.27
N ALA A 825 -10.61 13.18 35.05
CA ALA A 825 -10.69 14.52 34.48
C ALA A 825 -11.14 14.51 33.01
N GLN A 826 -10.64 13.55 32.22
CA GLN A 826 -11.07 13.38 30.83
C GLN A 826 -12.54 12.97 30.75
N ILE A 827 -12.98 12.03 31.60
CA ILE A 827 -14.40 11.68 31.71
C ILE A 827 -15.22 12.91 32.12
N GLN A 828 -14.78 13.72 33.07
CA GLN A 828 -15.49 14.95 33.47
C GLN A 828 -15.66 15.94 32.30
N PHE A 829 -14.64 16.10 31.46
CA PHE A 829 -14.76 16.91 30.24
C PHE A 829 -15.78 16.32 29.27
N LEU A 830 -15.76 15.00 29.05
CA LEU A 830 -16.77 14.32 28.23
C LEU A 830 -18.19 14.39 28.82
N GLN A 831 -18.32 14.47 30.15
CA GLN A 831 -19.60 14.77 30.80
C GLN A 831 -20.09 16.18 30.49
N GLY A 832 -19.17 17.16 30.40
CA GLY A 832 -19.46 18.50 29.92
C GLY A 832 -20.07 18.47 28.52
N PHE A 833 -19.42 17.76 27.59
CA PHE A 833 -19.92 17.56 26.22
C PHE A 833 -21.33 16.93 26.19
N ARG A 834 -21.57 15.88 26.98
CA ARG A 834 -22.91 15.30 27.14
C ARG A 834 -23.93 16.35 27.59
N ASN A 835 -23.59 17.17 28.59
CA ASN A 835 -24.53 18.17 29.12
C ASN A 835 -24.84 19.26 28.08
N GLU A 836 -23.86 19.67 27.27
CA GLU A 836 -24.09 20.57 26.14
C GLU A 836 -25.05 19.97 25.12
N MET A 837 -24.90 18.67 24.81
CA MET A 837 -25.84 17.96 23.95
C MET A 837 -27.27 17.98 24.50
N LEU A 838 -27.45 17.64 25.78
CA LEU A 838 -28.76 17.61 26.42
C LEU A 838 -29.40 19.00 26.46
N ASN A 839 -28.61 20.04 26.68
CA ASN A 839 -29.06 21.42 26.62
C ASN A 839 -29.52 21.81 25.22
N ALA A 840 -28.77 21.42 24.17
CA ALA A 840 -29.11 21.70 22.78
C ALA A 840 -30.45 21.07 22.35
N ILE A 841 -30.76 19.86 22.84
CA ILE A 841 -32.01 19.15 22.50
C ILE A 841 -33.17 19.46 23.46
N ASN A 842 -32.97 20.26 24.52
CA ASN A 842 -34.00 20.52 25.52
C ASN A 842 -35.28 21.10 24.89
N ARG A 843 -35.16 22.14 24.05
CA ARG A 843 -36.32 22.72 23.33
C ARG A 843 -36.97 21.74 22.36
N PHE A 844 -36.16 20.95 21.67
CA PHE A 844 -36.64 19.89 20.77
C PHE A 844 -37.46 18.83 21.51
N SER A 845 -37.04 18.50 22.75
CA SER A 845 -37.68 17.47 23.57
C SER A 845 -39.11 17.83 23.98
N LEU A 846 -39.47 19.12 24.06
CA LEU A 846 -40.78 19.62 24.49
C LEU A 846 -41.93 19.20 23.55
N SER A 847 -41.64 18.97 22.27
CA SER A 847 -42.63 18.47 21.32
C SER A 847 -42.96 17.01 21.59
N LYS A 848 -44.24 16.70 21.82
CA LYS A 848 -44.73 15.32 21.99
C LYS A 848 -44.62 14.46 20.74
N GLN A 849 -44.50 15.09 19.56
CA GLN A 849 -44.39 14.37 18.28
C GLN A 849 -42.96 13.89 18.01
N ASN A 850 -41.96 14.55 18.60
CA ASN A 850 -40.56 14.20 18.43
C ASN A 850 -40.19 13.01 19.32
N GLY A 851 -39.19 12.24 18.91
CA GLY A 851 -38.63 11.16 19.71
C GLY A 851 -37.15 11.38 20.01
N LEU A 852 -36.67 10.79 21.10
CA LEU A 852 -35.25 10.81 21.43
C LEU A 852 -34.83 9.52 22.13
N PHE A 853 -33.65 9.03 21.77
CA PHE A 853 -32.97 7.92 22.41
C PHE A 853 -31.49 8.28 22.51
N ILE A 854 -31.11 8.78 23.69
CA ILE A 854 -29.75 9.24 24.01
C ILE A 854 -29.13 8.28 25.02
N ASN A 855 -28.35 7.31 24.56
CA ASN A 855 -27.65 6.37 25.44
C ASN A 855 -26.26 6.87 25.82
N SER A 856 -25.68 6.31 26.87
CA SER A 856 -24.34 6.66 27.34
C SER A 856 -23.23 5.79 26.76
N CYS A 857 -23.45 5.22 25.57
CA CYS A 857 -22.45 4.43 24.89
C CYS A 857 -21.43 5.32 24.18
N PHE A 858 -20.16 4.91 24.21
CA PHE A 858 -19.14 5.37 23.26
C PHE A 858 -19.32 4.66 21.92
N ALA A 859 -20.21 5.14 21.05
CA ALA A 859 -20.47 4.51 19.75
C ALA A 859 -20.77 5.56 18.67
N HIS A 860 -20.95 5.09 17.43
CA HIS A 860 -21.37 5.89 16.27
C HIS A 860 -22.11 4.97 15.29
N CYS A 861 -23.13 5.48 14.57
CA CYS A 861 -24.00 4.71 13.68
C CYS A 861 -24.68 3.47 14.30
N GLN A 862 -25.62 3.70 15.21
CA GLN A 862 -26.25 2.62 15.97
C GLN A 862 -27.38 1.90 15.21
N SER A 863 -27.98 2.53 14.21
CA SER A 863 -29.14 2.00 13.47
C SER A 863 -28.76 1.04 12.35
N GLU A 864 -27.56 1.19 11.76
CA GLU A 864 -27.07 0.29 10.70
C GLU A 864 -26.44 -1.00 11.26
N ARG A 865 -25.97 -0.94 12.51
CA ARG A 865 -25.28 -2.01 13.22
C ARG A 865 -26.26 -2.93 13.93
N GLN A 866 -26.22 -4.23 13.64
CA GLN A 866 -27.17 -5.18 14.20
C GLN A 866 -27.01 -5.35 15.73
N ASP A 867 -25.76 -5.34 16.20
CA ASP A 867 -25.40 -5.48 17.62
C ASP A 867 -25.91 -4.31 18.48
N THR A 868 -26.09 -3.13 17.89
CA THR A 868 -26.69 -1.97 18.58
C THR A 868 -28.18 -1.80 18.30
N TRP A 869 -28.66 -2.15 17.11
CA TRP A 869 -30.04 -1.91 16.71
C TRP A 869 -31.04 -2.83 17.41
N PHE A 870 -30.87 -4.16 17.24
CA PHE A 870 -31.82 -5.16 17.70
C PHE A 870 -31.19 -6.56 17.76
N ALA A 871 -30.22 -6.73 18.64
CA ALA A 871 -29.69 -8.04 19.04
C ALA A 871 -30.06 -8.33 20.51
N ASP A 872 -29.94 -9.58 20.96
CA ASP A 872 -30.29 -9.99 22.33
C ASP A 872 -29.54 -9.19 23.41
N ASN A 873 -28.33 -8.73 23.09
CA ASN A 873 -27.48 -7.93 23.96
C ASN A 873 -27.36 -6.46 23.51
N SER A 874 -28.29 -5.96 22.69
CA SER A 874 -28.24 -4.56 22.22
C SER A 874 -28.42 -3.55 23.36
N PRO A 875 -27.94 -2.30 23.21
CA PRO A 875 -28.08 -1.27 24.23
C PRO A 875 -29.56 -0.95 24.48
N VAL A 876 -29.92 -0.84 25.76
CA VAL A 876 -31.30 -0.61 26.21
C VAL A 876 -31.37 0.54 27.21
N ILE A 877 -32.37 1.40 27.06
CA ILE A 877 -32.74 2.38 28.09
C ILE A 877 -34.08 1.95 28.66
N GLY A 878 -34.14 1.69 29.97
CA GLY A 878 -35.36 1.22 30.62
C GLY A 878 -35.89 -0.09 30.01
N ASN A 879 -34.98 -1.05 29.72
CA ASN A 879 -35.26 -2.33 29.06
C ASN A 879 -35.85 -2.23 27.64
N LYS A 880 -35.70 -1.09 26.96
CA LYS A 880 -36.14 -0.91 25.59
C LYS A 880 -34.95 -0.72 24.65
N ALA A 881 -34.80 -1.63 23.69
CA ALA A 881 -33.81 -1.55 22.62
C ALA A 881 -34.14 -0.45 21.61
N ILE A 882 -33.13 0.01 20.86
CA ILE A 882 -33.24 1.09 19.89
C ILE A 882 -34.35 0.83 18.87
N ALA A 883 -34.40 -0.36 18.26
CA ALA A 883 -35.39 -0.67 17.24
C ALA A 883 -36.83 -0.57 17.75
N LEU A 884 -37.09 -1.03 18.98
CA LEU A 884 -38.42 -0.95 19.61
C LEU A 884 -38.78 0.49 19.95
N ALA A 885 -37.81 1.29 20.44
CA ALA A 885 -38.00 2.70 20.73
C ALA A 885 -38.36 3.49 19.46
N VAL A 886 -37.64 3.27 18.36
CA VAL A 886 -37.94 3.90 17.06
C VAL A 886 -39.28 3.42 16.52
N GLY A 887 -39.58 2.12 16.58
CA GLY A 887 -40.85 1.55 16.14
C GLY A 887 -42.04 2.11 16.92
N ASP A 888 -41.97 2.10 18.24
CA ASP A 888 -43.02 2.64 19.11
C ASP A 888 -43.31 4.10 18.82
N TRP A 889 -42.26 4.91 18.64
CA TRP A 889 -42.41 6.31 18.27
C TRP A 889 -42.98 6.47 16.86
N TYR A 890 -42.48 5.71 15.88
CA TYR A 890 -42.89 5.88 14.48
C TYR A 890 -44.37 5.53 14.30
N PHE A 891 -44.81 4.42 14.89
CA PHE A 891 -46.19 3.95 14.81
C PHE A 891 -47.13 4.60 15.84
N ASP A 892 -46.64 5.56 16.63
CA ASP A 892 -47.40 6.26 17.67
C ASP A 892 -47.94 5.32 18.76
N ARG A 893 -47.23 4.22 19.05
CA ARG A 893 -47.57 3.28 20.12
C ARG A 893 -47.29 3.90 21.50
N THR A 894 -46.15 4.56 21.66
CA THR A 894 -45.78 5.30 22.88
C THR A 894 -44.92 6.52 22.56
N SER A 895 -44.97 7.54 23.43
CA SER A 895 -44.02 8.64 23.39
C SER A 895 -42.66 8.17 23.91
N VAL A 896 -41.60 8.43 23.16
CA VAL A 896 -40.25 7.95 23.47
C VAL A 896 -39.32 9.14 23.71
N LYS A 897 -38.99 9.36 24.98
CA LYS A 897 -38.04 10.37 25.45
C LYS A 897 -36.98 9.73 26.35
N ALA A 898 -36.22 8.79 25.79
CA ALA A 898 -35.23 8.02 26.52
C ALA A 898 -33.89 8.77 26.57
N ILE A 899 -33.49 9.21 27.77
CA ILE A 899 -32.17 9.77 28.05
C ILE A 899 -31.55 8.94 29.16
N ASP A 900 -30.38 8.42 28.89
CA ASP A 900 -29.65 7.56 29.80
C ASP A 900 -28.87 8.37 30.84
N CYS A 901 -28.48 7.71 31.94
CA CYS A 901 -27.66 8.31 32.98
C CYS A 901 -26.22 8.56 32.49
N PRO A 902 -25.43 9.44 33.13
CA PRO A 902 -24.02 9.63 32.79
C PRO A 902 -23.18 8.33 32.85
N TYR A 903 -22.24 8.12 31.90
CA TYR A 903 -21.27 7.02 31.95
C TYR A 903 -20.56 6.97 33.32
N PRO A 904 -20.34 5.79 33.94
CA PRO A 904 -20.43 4.42 33.38
C PRO A 904 -21.71 3.63 33.74
N CYS A 905 -22.86 4.29 33.86
CA CYS A 905 -24.03 3.63 34.44
C CYS A 905 -24.67 2.53 33.56
N ASP A 906 -24.63 2.66 32.23
CA ASP A 906 -25.26 1.72 31.31
C ASP A 906 -24.32 0.56 30.95
N LYS A 907 -24.69 -0.62 31.43
CA LYS A 907 -23.94 -1.87 31.23
C LYS A 907 -24.35 -2.64 29.97
N SER A 908 -25.37 -2.16 29.25
CA SER A 908 -25.84 -2.76 28.00
C SER A 908 -25.10 -2.24 26.77
N CYS A 909 -24.25 -1.23 26.95
CA CYS A 909 -23.52 -0.59 25.86
C CYS A 909 -22.48 -1.49 25.19
N HIS A 910 -22.46 -1.43 23.86
CA HIS A 910 -21.34 -1.88 23.03
C HIS A 910 -20.45 -0.68 22.70
N HIS A 911 -19.47 -0.42 23.57
CA HIS A 911 -18.51 0.66 23.36
C HIS A 911 -17.54 0.34 22.22
N LEU A 912 -17.32 1.29 21.32
CA LEU A 912 -16.26 1.26 20.33
C LEU A 912 -14.90 1.44 21.03
N VAL A 913 -14.01 0.50 20.76
CA VAL A 913 -12.61 0.53 21.17
C VAL A 913 -11.77 0.44 19.91
N PHE A 914 -11.09 1.53 19.61
CA PHE A 914 -10.21 1.68 18.47
C PHE A 914 -8.84 1.13 18.84
N ARG A 915 -8.33 0.18 18.05
CA ARG A 915 -6.97 -0.35 18.26
C ARG A 915 -5.99 0.66 17.69
N GLN A 916 -4.86 0.86 18.36
CA GLN A 916 -3.79 1.74 17.86
C GLN A 916 -3.41 1.30 16.44
N ALA A 917 -3.36 2.29 15.55
CA ALA A 917 -3.01 2.15 14.14
C ALA A 917 -1.55 1.71 13.97
#